data_AF-A0A1V5UXM8-F1
#
_entry.id   AF-A0A1V5UXM8-F1
#
_cell.length_a   1.000
_cell.length_b   1.000
_cell.length_c   1.000
_cell.angle_alpha   90.00
_cell.angle_beta   90.00
_cell.angle_gamma   90.00
#
_symmetry.space_group_name_H-M   'P 1'
#
loop_
_entity.id
_entity.type
_entity.pdbx_description
1 polymer ?
#
loop_
_entity_poly.entity_id
_entity_poly.type
_entity_poly.pdbx_seq_one_letter_code
_entity_poly.pdbx_strand_id
1 'polypeptide(L)'
;MKYLLTMLLLTGACCMAKDDLYTAPPRAAITKMDPAKVDGVFQDAELKFTTGMYGFCSRLEAVQGVMKLFPAEARFHVGTDGRNIYIGACCEVGPDGILARAAAGRGGTRAFLDDSFEFVFVPDPNAKIPSIYHIVTNNKGSYHTTARNGADNIAWEPKFFFRGVVQDGFWNYEAVFPLSEFGISELKDGQEIGLRVCRNWRRMSKAFGGDWGVQSGWSQNRGAFFSTDSIPVVVYYEKAPVVRFLGLKSGGKPDPRASLFNPTEEPMTLRIAYVHRPSNSQSVSREETVVLKAGETKTVSMPTAQVTENETVSTSFLVTSADGKKVYYRRAFRWGLETPVIFASKSGDEQKIALKYAYYPEKDKMFIRMDLSGIQDLSSVKKITARITDKKGNIVVRDTALPPLKNGVCEFLWSLPPLAEVTEKSNPSGEYKLTVIADGIADAKLERNFERKLFDWEGNRIGTSDKLLPRFTPIRVRGDQVFTVLREHTMNGLGLWEQVYADKENLLKDGGMRIEAVVDGKPYQAEGGKLKFLRKSATGVAAKAEWSAGALKAGALSEWDYDGMMKYTLTLEPFAGQVDSLKLVIPLDPKNASLFHACTDGLRFNYGGAAPKGEGQVWNSRKAARSDLQSDYVNYIWLGTEGPGISVFGENDKGWTLDKKVPAQELIRRDGTLYLVYNLIAAPTKIQSPRTIVLGFQATPVKPMLPNWRKSAFWGTPSEAVPYLDYNMVFFGSALCRGGVSDADCLFPRDEDVSLWEMYGQIRKTKDIPGKYLDRWCEGYRNKERMETYRREINSGLHRMKNAVPDSVTFYTNARGMRTDIPVAKTFQDDWFREEFQGTRENPPEYGAAKSYSIDPVKSFRDFAVTWYKKMLTTGACDNIYWDDIFLASNFDHSGRDGAYVMADGRLQPSVGLFNMRELIRRTAVMQLELGRTPNNMVHMTNTAIAPICSFAQQNLDWEDNLGTNPFQQRCTKEYIRAVSLGRQFGNLPGVLGLVVNEGDKAAIEWCLRTGAGVILTHELLWTKGGAAKDYWNVKLKMLKFGYGSDDVRVWNYWEKGYPVRISGDTSSILLSKKDDAILIVCDYGDGGAFTAKPDLRRIGLSGKLSAIDLETGKPVKMQNETLSFDLKKYDFIAIQVKKE
;
A
#
# COMPACT_ATOMS: atom_id res chain seq x y z
N MET A 1 -22.47 -51.73 32.51
CA MET A 1 -22.08 -50.31 32.35
C MET A 1 -20.69 -50.10 31.73
N LYS A 2 -19.70 -50.96 31.97
CA LYS A 2 -18.35 -50.87 31.35
C LYS A 2 -18.24 -51.28 29.86
N TYR A 3 -19.24 -51.95 29.28
CA TYR A 3 -19.23 -52.38 27.87
C TYR A 3 -19.93 -51.40 26.91
N LEU A 4 -20.78 -50.48 27.41
CA LEU A 4 -21.44 -49.46 26.59
C LEU A 4 -20.56 -48.22 26.39
N LEU A 5 -19.67 -47.92 27.34
CA LEU A 5 -18.76 -46.76 27.26
C LEU A 5 -17.64 -46.97 26.22
N THR A 6 -17.19 -48.20 26.02
CA THR A 6 -16.12 -48.54 25.07
C THR A 6 -16.59 -48.48 23.62
N MET A 7 -17.87 -48.82 23.33
CA MET A 7 -18.44 -48.70 21.97
C MET A 7 -18.76 -47.26 21.56
N LEU A 8 -19.10 -46.37 22.51
CA LEU A 8 -19.34 -44.95 22.24
C LEU A 8 -18.04 -44.14 22.06
N LEU A 9 -16.94 -44.56 22.71
CA LEU A 9 -15.62 -43.95 22.51
C LEU A 9 -14.94 -44.40 21.20
N LEU A 10 -15.20 -45.63 20.72
CA LEU A 10 -14.69 -46.12 19.43
C LEU A 10 -15.46 -45.59 18.21
N THR A 11 -16.77 -45.30 18.34
CA THR A 11 -17.53 -44.61 17.28
C THR A 11 -17.27 -43.10 17.25
N GLY A 12 -17.03 -42.46 18.40
CA GLY A 12 -16.59 -41.06 18.48
C GLY A 12 -15.25 -40.79 17.78
N ALA A 13 -14.25 -41.67 17.95
CA ALA A 13 -12.94 -41.53 17.30
C ALA A 13 -12.98 -41.80 15.78
N CYS A 14 -13.80 -42.74 15.31
CA CYS A 14 -13.99 -43.00 13.87
C CYS A 14 -14.86 -41.95 13.16
N CYS A 15 -15.75 -41.26 13.87
CA CYS A 15 -16.50 -40.11 13.33
C CYS A 15 -15.64 -38.83 13.29
N MET A 16 -14.83 -38.55 14.33
CA MET A 16 -13.93 -37.39 14.34
C MET A 16 -12.81 -37.49 13.27
N ALA A 17 -12.21 -38.67 13.08
CA ALA A 17 -11.17 -38.87 12.04
C ALA A 17 -11.71 -38.76 10.59
N LYS A 18 -13.02 -38.99 10.38
CA LYS A 18 -13.68 -38.84 9.07
C LYS A 18 -14.05 -37.39 8.75
N ASP A 19 -14.28 -36.54 9.75
CA ASP A 19 -14.50 -35.11 9.56
C ASP A 19 -13.18 -34.36 9.28
N ASP A 20 -12.08 -34.75 9.93
CA ASP A 20 -10.74 -34.16 9.72
C ASP A 20 -10.24 -34.26 8.27
N LEU A 21 -10.63 -35.32 7.53
CA LEU A 21 -10.29 -35.49 6.10
C LEU A 21 -10.83 -34.36 5.22
N TYR A 22 -11.99 -33.81 5.59
CA TYR A 22 -12.66 -32.75 4.85
C TYR A 22 -12.35 -31.38 5.47
N THR A 23 -12.18 -31.27 6.78
CA THR A 23 -11.98 -29.98 7.48
C THR A 23 -10.52 -29.56 7.61
N ALA A 24 -9.55 -30.49 7.65
CA ALA A 24 -8.14 -30.15 7.76
C ALA A 24 -7.56 -29.64 6.43
N PRO A 25 -6.51 -28.80 6.46
CA PRO A 25 -5.83 -28.37 5.23
C PRO A 25 -5.23 -29.55 4.45
N PRO A 26 -5.05 -29.41 3.12
CA PRO A 26 -4.36 -30.42 2.33
C PRO A 26 -2.94 -30.64 2.87
N ARG A 27 -2.44 -31.87 2.80
CA ARG A 27 -1.07 -32.22 3.21
C ARG A 27 -0.39 -33.04 2.12
N ALA A 28 0.88 -32.72 1.83
CA ALA A 28 1.71 -33.46 0.89
C ALA A 28 3.13 -33.65 1.47
N ALA A 29 3.58 -34.90 1.57
CA ALA A 29 4.97 -35.20 1.87
C ALA A 29 5.81 -35.08 0.59
N ILE A 30 7.02 -34.55 0.72
CA ILE A 30 8.04 -34.52 -0.32
C ILE A 30 9.32 -35.17 0.20
N THR A 31 10.09 -35.73 -0.71
CA THR A 31 11.41 -36.32 -0.44
C THR A 31 12.46 -35.66 -1.32
N LYS A 32 13.73 -35.91 -1.02
CA LYS A 32 14.84 -35.41 -1.82
C LYS A 32 14.79 -35.97 -3.25
N MET A 33 14.98 -35.09 -4.23
CA MET A 33 15.16 -35.41 -5.64
C MET A 33 16.46 -34.78 -6.18
N ASP A 34 16.89 -35.22 -7.35
CA ASP A 34 17.92 -34.51 -8.10
C ASP A 34 17.37 -33.16 -8.59
N PRO A 35 18.20 -32.10 -8.67
CA PRO A 35 17.76 -30.80 -9.17
C PRO A 35 17.10 -30.90 -10.56
N ALA A 36 15.86 -30.44 -10.67
CA ALA A 36 15.15 -30.40 -11.96
C ALA A 36 15.59 -29.19 -12.80
N LYS A 37 15.52 -29.34 -14.12
CA LYS A 37 15.78 -28.24 -15.04
C LYS A 37 14.48 -27.49 -15.28
N VAL A 38 14.49 -26.19 -15.02
CA VAL A 38 13.31 -25.33 -15.22
C VAL A 38 13.31 -24.83 -16.67
N ASP A 39 12.83 -25.63 -17.62
CA ASP A 39 12.78 -25.25 -19.04
C ASP A 39 11.38 -25.18 -19.65
N GLY A 40 10.35 -25.46 -18.84
CA GLY A 40 8.95 -25.47 -19.22
C GLY A 40 8.52 -26.78 -19.88
N VAL A 41 9.31 -27.84 -19.76
CA VAL A 41 9.06 -29.16 -20.37
C VAL A 41 9.20 -30.25 -19.30
N PHE A 42 8.13 -30.97 -19.01
CA PHE A 42 8.16 -32.04 -18.03
C PHE A 42 8.86 -33.29 -18.55
N GLN A 43 9.89 -33.75 -17.84
CA GLN A 43 10.47 -35.07 -18.06
C GLN A 43 9.93 -36.07 -17.03
N ASP A 44 9.65 -37.31 -17.45
CA ASP A 44 9.17 -38.36 -16.54
C ASP A 44 10.14 -38.63 -15.39
N ALA A 45 11.45 -38.50 -15.63
CA ALA A 45 12.49 -38.63 -14.62
C ALA A 45 12.35 -37.57 -13.51
N GLU A 46 12.04 -36.33 -13.88
CA GLU A 46 11.84 -35.21 -12.94
C GLU A 46 10.52 -35.40 -12.17
N LEU A 47 9.44 -35.75 -12.87
CA LEU A 47 8.13 -35.94 -12.25
C LEU A 47 8.06 -37.15 -11.31
N LYS A 48 8.96 -38.13 -11.46
CA LYS A 48 8.97 -39.37 -10.67
C LYS A 48 9.13 -39.11 -9.16
N PHE A 49 9.87 -38.07 -8.79
CA PHE A 49 10.17 -37.72 -7.39
C PHE A 49 9.34 -36.56 -6.84
N THR A 50 8.33 -36.12 -7.59
CA THR A 50 7.47 -34.99 -7.19
C THR A 50 6.09 -35.47 -6.75
N THR A 51 5.59 -34.92 -5.64
CA THR A 51 4.24 -35.20 -5.17
C THR A 51 3.24 -34.40 -5.98
N GLY A 52 2.24 -35.09 -6.54
CA GLY A 52 1.38 -34.59 -7.61
C GLY A 52 -0.08 -34.42 -7.20
N MET A 53 -0.66 -33.28 -7.56
CA MET A 53 -2.02 -32.86 -7.28
C MET A 53 -2.82 -32.76 -8.58
N TYR A 54 -4.04 -33.32 -8.59
CA TYR A 54 -4.99 -33.19 -9.70
C TYR A 54 -5.96 -32.02 -9.46
N GLY A 55 -6.05 -31.08 -10.40
CA GLY A 55 -6.95 -29.94 -10.39
C GLY A 55 -6.63 -28.87 -9.35
N PHE A 56 -7.25 -27.70 -9.51
CA PHE A 56 -7.29 -26.61 -8.52
C PHE A 56 -8.72 -26.38 -8.05
N CYS A 57 -8.95 -26.03 -6.79
CA CYS A 57 -10.28 -25.70 -6.28
C CYS A 57 -10.67 -24.26 -6.65
N SER A 58 -11.87 -24.08 -7.19
CA SER A 58 -12.43 -22.77 -7.57
C SER A 58 -12.75 -21.91 -6.34
N ARG A 59 -12.45 -20.61 -6.41
CA ARG A 59 -12.85 -19.61 -5.41
C ARG A 59 -14.12 -18.83 -5.76
N LEU A 60 -14.81 -19.18 -6.85
CA LEU A 60 -16.04 -18.52 -7.31
C LEU A 60 -17.21 -18.63 -6.31
N GLU A 61 -17.42 -19.81 -5.73
CA GLU A 61 -18.58 -20.08 -4.88
C GLU A 61 -18.31 -19.73 -3.41
N ALA A 62 -19.27 -19.10 -2.74
CA ALA A 62 -19.26 -18.91 -1.30
C ALA A 62 -19.78 -20.16 -0.58
N VAL A 63 -18.92 -21.14 -0.34
CA VAL A 63 -19.32 -22.43 0.22
C VAL A 63 -18.80 -22.59 1.66
N GLN A 64 -19.66 -23.08 2.55
CA GLN A 64 -19.26 -23.66 3.83
C GLN A 64 -18.88 -25.14 3.59
N GLY A 65 -17.59 -25.49 3.76
CA GLY A 65 -17.07 -26.85 3.55
C GLY A 65 -16.07 -26.97 2.40
N VAL A 66 -15.88 -28.21 1.92
CA VAL A 66 -14.87 -28.53 0.89
C VAL A 66 -15.22 -27.92 -0.47
N MET A 67 -14.24 -27.30 -1.11
CA MET A 67 -14.37 -26.57 -2.36
C MET A 67 -14.44 -27.51 -3.58
N LYS A 68 -15.04 -27.00 -4.66
CA LYS A 68 -15.20 -27.71 -5.93
C LYS A 68 -13.97 -27.48 -6.82
N LEU A 69 -13.47 -28.52 -7.48
CA LEU A 69 -12.43 -28.39 -8.50
C LEU A 69 -12.94 -27.50 -9.64
N PHE A 70 -12.03 -26.65 -10.13
CA PHE A 70 -12.21 -25.92 -11.35
C PHE A 70 -12.25 -26.92 -12.52
N PRO A 71 -13.19 -26.80 -13.49
CA PRO A 71 -13.42 -27.87 -14.46
C PRO A 71 -12.31 -28.10 -15.49
N ALA A 72 -11.37 -27.15 -15.64
CA ALA A 72 -10.23 -27.28 -16.56
C ALA A 72 -9.34 -28.46 -16.17
N GLU A 73 -8.79 -29.17 -17.16
CA GLU A 73 -7.75 -30.14 -16.87
C GLU A 73 -6.50 -29.40 -16.35
N ALA A 74 -6.12 -29.69 -15.11
CA ALA A 74 -4.96 -29.08 -14.49
C ALA A 74 -4.28 -30.07 -13.56
N ARG A 75 -2.96 -30.01 -13.50
CA ARG A 75 -2.13 -30.80 -12.60
C ARG A 75 -0.99 -29.93 -12.12
N PHE A 76 -0.57 -30.11 -10.88
CA PHE A 76 0.65 -29.49 -10.41
C PHE A 76 1.38 -30.40 -9.44
N HIS A 77 2.69 -30.17 -9.31
CA HIS A 77 3.63 -31.05 -8.65
C HIS A 77 4.57 -30.22 -7.77
N VAL A 78 4.95 -30.78 -6.63
CA VAL A 78 5.91 -30.16 -5.70
C VAL A 78 7.03 -31.14 -5.41
N GLY A 79 8.27 -30.68 -5.52
CA GLY A 79 9.49 -31.45 -5.21
C GLY A 79 10.56 -30.60 -4.53
N THR A 80 11.63 -31.25 -4.06
CA THR A 80 12.75 -30.55 -3.41
C THR A 80 14.07 -31.30 -3.53
N ASP A 81 15.17 -30.57 -3.72
CA ASP A 81 16.54 -31.08 -3.57
C ASP A 81 17.07 -30.91 -2.12
N GLY A 82 16.23 -30.42 -1.20
CA GLY A 82 16.54 -30.05 0.19
C GLY A 82 16.78 -28.56 0.40
N ARG A 83 17.18 -27.81 -0.63
CA ARG A 83 17.49 -26.36 -0.56
C ARG A 83 16.60 -25.50 -1.44
N ASN A 84 15.95 -26.10 -2.42
CA ASN A 84 15.03 -25.48 -3.34
C ASN A 84 13.69 -26.21 -3.33
N ILE A 85 12.61 -25.47 -3.55
CA ILE A 85 11.29 -26.02 -3.88
C ILE A 85 11.09 -25.88 -5.38
N TYR A 86 10.73 -26.99 -6.03
CA TYR A 86 10.38 -27.04 -7.44
C TYR A 86 8.87 -27.19 -7.56
N ILE A 87 8.26 -26.35 -8.40
CA ILE A 87 6.83 -26.41 -8.70
C ILE A 87 6.67 -26.55 -10.21
N GLY A 88 6.03 -27.64 -10.62
CA GLY A 88 5.62 -27.88 -11.99
C GLY A 88 4.10 -27.83 -12.11
N ALA A 89 3.55 -27.24 -13.16
CA ALA A 89 2.12 -27.25 -13.44
C ALA A 89 1.81 -27.42 -14.93
N CYS A 90 0.84 -28.27 -15.25
CA CYS A 90 0.29 -28.44 -16.59
C CYS A 90 -1.19 -28.08 -16.54
N CYS A 91 -1.59 -27.04 -17.26
CA CYS A 91 -2.96 -26.53 -17.23
C CYS A 91 -3.51 -26.39 -18.64
N GLU A 92 -4.72 -26.89 -18.88
CA GLU A 92 -5.48 -26.66 -20.11
C GLU A 92 -5.59 -25.16 -20.39
N VAL A 93 -5.54 -24.77 -21.66
CA VAL A 93 -5.74 -23.39 -22.10
C VAL A 93 -6.86 -23.31 -23.12
N GLY A 94 -7.46 -22.13 -23.21
CA GLY A 94 -8.45 -21.84 -24.25
C GLY A 94 -7.85 -21.90 -25.67
N PRO A 95 -8.70 -21.84 -26.70
CA PRO A 95 -8.30 -21.94 -28.10
C PRO A 95 -7.31 -20.86 -28.58
N ASP A 96 -7.21 -19.73 -27.87
CA ASP A 96 -6.24 -18.66 -28.14
C ASP A 96 -5.01 -18.70 -27.21
N GLY A 97 -4.83 -19.79 -26.48
CA GLY A 97 -3.79 -19.93 -25.47
C GLY A 97 -4.02 -19.02 -24.26
N ILE A 98 -2.91 -18.59 -23.63
CA ILE A 98 -2.92 -17.75 -22.43
C ILE A 98 -2.87 -16.26 -22.75
N LEU A 99 -3.43 -15.43 -21.87
CA LEU A 99 -3.30 -13.98 -21.88
C LEU A 99 -2.03 -13.55 -21.11
N ALA A 100 -1.05 -12.99 -21.80
CA ALA A 100 0.14 -12.41 -21.18
C ALA A 100 0.50 -11.05 -21.79
N ARG A 101 0.15 -9.96 -21.10
CA ARG A 101 0.32 -8.57 -21.55
C ARG A 101 1.39 -7.83 -20.75
N ALA A 102 1.52 -8.11 -19.45
CA ALA A 102 2.50 -7.47 -18.58
C ALA A 102 3.92 -7.94 -18.95
N ALA A 103 4.82 -6.98 -19.17
CA ALA A 103 6.20 -7.24 -19.54
C ALA A 103 7.03 -7.74 -18.34
N ALA A 104 8.21 -8.30 -18.64
CA ALA A 104 9.14 -8.79 -17.65
C ALA A 104 9.53 -7.73 -16.60
N GLY A 105 9.69 -8.14 -15.34
CA GLY A 105 10.01 -7.26 -14.21
C GLY A 105 8.85 -7.12 -13.22
N ARG A 106 8.95 -6.15 -12.29
CA ARG A 106 7.92 -5.87 -11.29
C ARG A 106 6.66 -5.32 -11.98
N GLY A 107 5.67 -6.18 -12.18
CA GLY A 107 4.40 -5.86 -12.83
C GLY A 107 3.28 -5.46 -11.87
N GLY A 108 3.43 -5.76 -10.58
CA GLY A 108 2.41 -5.52 -9.56
C GLY A 108 1.10 -6.23 -9.92
N THR A 109 -0.03 -5.55 -9.71
CA THR A 109 -1.36 -6.06 -10.08
C THR A 109 -1.49 -6.42 -11.56
N ARG A 110 -0.68 -5.84 -12.46
CA ARG A 110 -0.73 -6.17 -13.89
C ARG A 110 -0.31 -7.62 -14.16
N ALA A 111 0.65 -8.15 -13.39
CA ALA A 111 1.03 -9.56 -13.49
C ALA A 111 -0.14 -10.48 -13.07
N PHE A 112 -0.92 -10.07 -12.06
CA PHE A 112 -2.12 -10.78 -11.64
C PHE A 112 -3.26 -10.70 -12.67
N LEU A 113 -3.40 -9.60 -13.42
CA LEU A 113 -4.44 -9.42 -14.44
C LEU A 113 -4.20 -10.19 -15.75
N ASP A 114 -3.07 -10.88 -15.85
CA ASP A 114 -2.78 -11.86 -16.89
C ASP A 114 -3.09 -13.29 -16.41
N ASP A 115 -3.01 -14.25 -17.32
CA ASP A 115 -2.84 -15.64 -16.94
C ASP A 115 -1.54 -15.78 -16.14
N SER A 116 -1.70 -16.14 -14.87
CA SER A 116 -0.60 -16.21 -13.91
C SER A 116 -0.73 -17.39 -12.96
N PHE A 117 0.40 -17.72 -12.34
CA PHE A 117 0.48 -18.53 -11.13
C PHE A 117 0.74 -17.65 -9.92
N GLU A 118 0.23 -18.07 -8.78
CA GLU A 118 0.32 -17.32 -7.52
C GLU A 118 0.67 -18.27 -6.38
N PHE A 119 1.61 -17.85 -5.53
CA PHE A 119 2.26 -18.69 -4.54
C PHE A 119 2.29 -17.98 -3.18
N VAL A 120 1.90 -18.68 -2.12
CA VAL A 120 2.06 -18.22 -0.74
C VAL A 120 2.94 -19.21 0.02
N PHE A 121 4.07 -18.74 0.54
CA PHE A 121 4.98 -19.51 1.37
C PHE A 121 4.89 -19.05 2.84
N VAL A 122 4.78 -20.01 3.74
CA VAL A 122 4.77 -19.80 5.20
C VAL A 122 5.82 -20.73 5.81
N PRO A 123 7.02 -20.24 6.16
CA PRO A 123 8.13 -21.08 6.60
C PRO A 123 7.83 -21.91 7.86
N ASP A 124 7.01 -21.37 8.76
CA ASP A 124 6.49 -22.06 9.93
C ASP A 124 4.98 -21.79 10.03
N PRO A 125 4.13 -22.70 9.55
CA PRO A 125 2.67 -22.53 9.60
C PRO A 125 2.10 -22.60 11.02
N ASN A 126 2.88 -23.08 12.01
CA ASN A 126 2.46 -23.22 13.40
C ASN A 126 2.88 -22.03 14.28
N ALA A 127 3.66 -21.07 13.74
CA ALA A 127 4.05 -19.87 14.45
C ALA A 127 2.83 -19.03 14.85
N LYS A 128 2.85 -18.47 16.07
CA LYS A 128 1.76 -17.62 16.60
C LYS A 128 1.47 -16.40 15.71
N ILE A 129 2.53 -15.82 15.14
CA ILE A 129 2.44 -14.76 14.13
C ILE A 129 3.37 -15.18 12.99
N PRO A 130 2.84 -15.90 11.98
CA PRO A 130 3.67 -16.50 10.94
C PRO A 130 4.16 -15.45 9.94
N SER A 131 5.41 -15.62 9.51
CA SER A 131 5.94 -14.90 8.35
C SER A 131 5.29 -15.42 7.07
N ILE A 132 4.92 -14.52 6.17
CA ILE A 132 4.16 -14.82 4.95
C ILE A 132 4.85 -14.17 3.77
N TYR A 133 5.04 -14.95 2.71
CA TYR A 133 5.71 -14.53 1.49
C TYR A 133 4.80 -14.84 0.31
N HIS A 134 4.54 -13.85 -0.55
CA HIS A 134 3.56 -13.94 -1.62
C HIS A 134 4.21 -13.57 -2.96
N ILE A 135 4.02 -14.41 -3.97
CA ILE A 135 4.59 -14.25 -5.31
C ILE A 135 3.51 -14.49 -6.35
N VAL A 136 3.40 -13.63 -7.36
CA VAL A 136 2.60 -13.85 -8.58
C VAL A 136 3.53 -13.77 -9.79
N THR A 137 3.37 -14.66 -10.76
CA THR A 137 4.16 -14.67 -12.02
C THR A 137 3.28 -14.93 -13.24
N ASN A 138 3.47 -14.16 -14.31
CA ASN A 138 2.89 -14.45 -15.63
C ASN A 138 3.91 -15.15 -16.55
N ASN A 139 3.51 -15.58 -17.74
CA ASN A 139 4.42 -16.28 -18.66
C ASN A 139 5.48 -15.40 -19.36
N LYS A 140 5.34 -14.07 -19.31
CA LYS A 140 6.28 -13.10 -19.94
C LYS A 140 7.41 -12.63 -19.01
N GLY A 141 7.51 -13.18 -17.80
CA GLY A 141 8.54 -12.76 -16.84
C GLY A 141 8.08 -11.66 -15.86
N SER A 142 6.81 -11.26 -15.91
CA SER A 142 6.26 -10.25 -15.01
C SER A 142 5.94 -10.85 -13.65
N TYR A 143 6.26 -10.15 -12.57
CA TYR A 143 6.01 -10.63 -11.22
C TYR A 143 5.49 -9.57 -10.24
N HIS A 144 4.87 -10.04 -9.16
CA HIS A 144 4.54 -9.26 -7.98
C HIS A 144 5.00 -10.03 -6.74
N THR A 145 5.64 -9.35 -5.79
CA THR A 145 6.16 -9.96 -4.57
C THR A 145 5.87 -9.10 -3.36
N THR A 146 5.34 -9.70 -2.29
CA THR A 146 5.19 -9.04 -0.99
C THR A 146 5.58 -10.01 0.12
N ALA A 147 6.08 -9.47 1.24
CA ALA A 147 6.46 -10.28 2.39
C ALA A 147 6.17 -9.57 3.70
N ARG A 148 5.83 -10.37 4.69
CA ARG A 148 5.68 -9.99 6.08
C ARG A 148 6.50 -10.93 6.94
N ASN A 149 7.36 -10.40 7.79
CA ASN A 149 8.10 -11.16 8.78
C ASN A 149 7.46 -10.95 10.16
N GLY A 150 6.80 -11.97 10.70
CA GLY A 150 5.96 -11.80 11.88
C GLY A 150 4.85 -10.77 11.64
N ALA A 151 4.86 -9.67 12.39
CA ALA A 151 3.89 -8.57 12.21
C ALA A 151 4.36 -7.50 11.21
N ASP A 152 5.65 -7.49 10.84
CA ASP A 152 6.26 -6.39 10.09
C ASP A 152 6.25 -6.68 8.58
N ASN A 153 5.74 -5.73 7.78
CA ASN A 153 5.93 -5.76 6.34
C ASN A 153 7.41 -5.46 6.03
N ILE A 154 8.03 -6.27 5.17
CA ILE A 154 9.45 -6.16 4.86
C ILE A 154 9.69 -5.94 3.37
N ALA A 155 10.79 -5.25 3.06
CA ALA A 155 11.33 -5.25 1.72
C ALA A 155 11.80 -6.66 1.36
N TRP A 156 11.34 -7.15 0.22
CA TRP A 156 11.70 -8.48 -0.23
C TRP A 156 11.72 -8.52 -1.76
N GLU A 157 12.85 -8.97 -2.29
CA GLU A 157 13.09 -9.16 -3.72
C GLU A 157 13.66 -10.57 -3.89
N PRO A 158 12.79 -11.59 -3.90
CA PRO A 158 13.24 -12.95 -3.92
C PRO A 158 13.93 -13.28 -5.23
N LYS A 159 14.96 -14.12 -5.13
CA LYS A 159 15.54 -14.79 -6.29
C LYS A 159 14.74 -16.04 -6.59
N PHE A 160 14.12 -16.09 -7.76
CA PHE A 160 13.46 -17.29 -8.26
C PHE A 160 13.60 -17.31 -9.78
N PHE A 161 13.41 -18.48 -10.36
CA PHE A 161 13.43 -18.66 -11.81
C PHE A 161 12.24 -19.51 -12.23
N PHE A 162 11.63 -19.14 -13.34
CA PHE A 162 10.50 -19.85 -13.88
C PHE A 162 10.49 -19.78 -15.40
N ARG A 163 9.83 -20.75 -16.02
CA ARG A 163 9.62 -20.80 -17.46
C ARG A 163 8.30 -21.48 -17.75
N GLY A 164 7.62 -21.04 -18.80
CA GLY A 164 6.44 -21.73 -19.28
C GLY A 164 6.32 -21.75 -20.80
N VAL A 165 5.74 -22.84 -21.29
CA VAL A 165 5.55 -23.17 -22.71
C VAL A 165 4.09 -23.49 -22.92
N VAL A 166 3.47 -22.84 -23.91
CA VAL A 166 2.12 -23.17 -24.36
C VAL A 166 2.23 -24.05 -25.59
N GLN A 167 1.75 -25.28 -25.49
CA GLN A 167 1.81 -26.27 -26.56
C GLN A 167 0.62 -27.24 -26.45
N ASP A 168 0.06 -27.65 -27.59
CA ASP A 168 -0.98 -28.70 -27.68
C ASP A 168 -2.20 -28.47 -26.77
N GLY A 169 -2.59 -27.20 -26.57
CA GLY A 169 -3.73 -26.84 -25.72
C GLY A 169 -3.44 -26.84 -24.21
N PHE A 170 -2.16 -26.92 -23.82
CA PHE A 170 -1.72 -26.84 -22.43
C PHE A 170 -0.65 -25.77 -22.21
N TRP A 171 -0.67 -25.17 -21.03
CA TRP A 171 0.42 -24.37 -20.48
C TRP A 171 1.21 -25.21 -19.49
N ASN A 172 2.42 -25.61 -19.89
CA ASN A 172 3.42 -26.22 -19.03
C ASN A 172 4.22 -25.11 -18.36
N TYR A 173 4.29 -25.11 -17.04
CA TYR A 173 4.97 -24.11 -16.23
C TYR A 173 5.85 -24.79 -15.21
N GLU A 174 7.08 -24.30 -15.07
CA GLU A 174 8.03 -24.75 -14.07
C GLU A 174 8.62 -23.55 -13.34
N ALA A 175 8.81 -23.69 -12.03
CA ALA A 175 9.47 -22.70 -11.20
C ALA A 175 10.34 -23.35 -10.12
N VAL A 176 11.45 -22.68 -9.80
CA VAL A 176 12.32 -23.02 -8.68
C VAL A 176 12.42 -21.85 -7.71
N PHE A 177 12.20 -22.15 -6.43
CA PHE A 177 12.25 -21.21 -5.33
C PHE A 177 13.31 -21.67 -4.32
N PRO A 178 14.46 -20.97 -4.21
CA PRO A 178 15.44 -21.22 -3.16
C PRO A 178 14.84 -20.97 -1.79
N LEU A 179 14.92 -21.96 -0.91
CA LEU A 179 14.35 -21.88 0.44
C LEU A 179 15.00 -20.80 1.31
N SER A 180 16.24 -20.43 0.99
CA SER A 180 16.97 -19.36 1.66
C SER A 180 16.27 -18.02 1.56
N GLU A 181 15.50 -17.79 0.49
CA GLU A 181 14.71 -16.56 0.29
C GLU A 181 13.55 -16.43 1.30
N PHE A 182 13.21 -17.53 1.99
CA PHE A 182 12.19 -17.61 3.04
C PHE A 182 12.78 -17.96 4.42
N GLY A 183 14.11 -17.80 4.59
CA GLY A 183 14.77 -18.04 5.87
C GLY A 183 15.07 -19.51 6.21
N ILE A 184 14.95 -20.43 5.25
CA ILE A 184 15.26 -21.86 5.43
C ILE A 184 16.51 -22.20 4.61
N SER A 185 17.62 -22.56 5.25
CA SER A 185 18.85 -22.93 4.53
C SER A 185 18.76 -24.30 3.87
N GLU A 186 18.18 -25.27 4.58
CA GLU A 186 17.98 -26.65 4.14
C GLU A 186 16.84 -27.27 4.96
N LEU A 187 16.00 -28.11 4.34
CA LEU A 187 14.89 -28.79 5.01
C LEU A 187 15.40 -29.91 5.92
N LYS A 188 14.77 -30.06 7.09
CA LYS A 188 15.05 -31.12 8.05
C LYS A 188 13.95 -32.19 8.03
N ASP A 189 14.29 -33.44 8.30
CA ASP A 189 13.28 -34.53 8.39
C ASP A 189 12.14 -34.14 9.35
N GLY A 190 10.91 -34.24 8.86
CA GLY A 190 9.69 -33.85 9.57
C GLY A 190 9.35 -32.35 9.54
N GLN A 191 10.16 -31.50 8.91
CA GLN A 191 9.88 -30.06 8.82
C GLN A 191 8.64 -29.78 7.96
N GLU A 192 7.74 -28.97 8.50
CA GLU A 192 6.50 -28.54 7.82
C GLU A 192 6.65 -27.10 7.32
N ILE A 193 6.21 -26.85 6.09
CA ILE A 193 6.06 -25.51 5.52
C ILE A 193 4.65 -25.34 4.97
N GLY A 194 4.06 -24.16 5.12
CA GLY A 194 2.84 -23.80 4.44
C GLY A 194 3.13 -23.40 2.99
N LEU A 195 2.42 -23.99 2.03
CA LEU A 195 2.54 -23.66 0.61
C LEU A 195 1.17 -23.61 -0.04
N ARG A 196 0.80 -22.47 -0.60
CA ARG A 196 -0.36 -22.36 -1.50
C ARG A 196 0.12 -22.19 -2.93
N VAL A 197 -0.48 -22.96 -3.84
CA VAL A 197 -0.32 -22.80 -5.28
C VAL A 197 -1.68 -22.46 -5.87
N CYS A 198 -1.74 -21.39 -6.65
CA CYS A 198 -2.93 -20.86 -7.28
C CYS A 198 -2.72 -20.65 -8.79
N ARG A 199 -3.81 -20.75 -9.55
CA ARG A 199 -3.90 -20.42 -10.96
C ARG A 199 -4.97 -19.35 -11.17
N ASN A 200 -4.57 -18.24 -11.80
CA ASN A 200 -5.45 -17.14 -12.20
C ASN A 200 -5.79 -17.27 -13.70
N TRP A 201 -6.99 -17.74 -13.99
CA TRP A 201 -7.48 -18.02 -15.34
C TRP A 201 -8.04 -16.77 -15.99
N ARG A 202 -7.74 -16.53 -17.27
CA ARG A 202 -8.29 -15.45 -18.10
C ARG A 202 -8.90 -16.00 -19.39
N ARG A 203 -9.63 -15.15 -20.14
CA ARG A 203 -10.38 -15.51 -21.36
C ARG A 203 -11.41 -16.62 -21.12
N MET A 204 -12.15 -16.49 -20.03
CA MET A 204 -13.14 -17.47 -19.62
C MET A 204 -14.48 -17.19 -20.31
N SER A 205 -15.34 -18.21 -20.41
CA SER A 205 -16.73 -18.02 -20.80
C SER A 205 -17.48 -17.18 -19.74
N LYS A 206 -18.60 -16.57 -20.13
CA LYS A 206 -19.37 -15.68 -19.25
C LYS A 206 -19.79 -16.37 -17.93
N ALA A 207 -20.09 -17.66 -17.97
CA ALA A 207 -20.44 -18.45 -16.78
C ALA A 207 -19.29 -18.63 -15.79
N PHE A 208 -18.04 -18.43 -16.25
CA PHE A 208 -16.82 -18.59 -15.47
C PHE A 208 -16.03 -17.26 -15.39
N GLY A 209 -16.72 -16.14 -15.19
CA GLY A 209 -16.09 -14.85 -14.90
C GLY A 209 -15.70 -14.00 -16.11
N GLY A 210 -15.94 -14.47 -17.34
CA GLY A 210 -15.73 -13.68 -18.56
C GLY A 210 -14.30 -13.11 -18.67
N ASP A 211 -14.20 -11.83 -19.02
CA ASP A 211 -12.93 -11.12 -19.18
C ASP A 211 -12.14 -10.96 -17.88
N TRP A 212 -12.82 -10.88 -16.73
CA TRP A 212 -12.16 -10.81 -15.42
C TRP A 212 -11.53 -12.15 -15.04
N GLY A 213 -12.15 -13.26 -15.44
CA GLY A 213 -11.69 -14.61 -15.19
C GLY A 213 -11.86 -15.08 -13.74
N VAL A 214 -11.09 -16.09 -13.33
CA VAL A 214 -11.28 -16.84 -12.06
C VAL A 214 -9.96 -17.15 -11.38
N GLN A 215 -9.91 -17.08 -10.05
CA GLN A 215 -8.82 -17.65 -9.26
C GLN A 215 -9.20 -19.05 -8.77
N SER A 216 -8.27 -19.98 -8.84
CA SER A 216 -8.36 -21.31 -8.24
C SER A 216 -7.09 -21.65 -7.48
N GLY A 217 -7.13 -22.57 -6.52
CA GLY A 217 -5.93 -22.92 -5.74
C GLY A 217 -5.95 -24.29 -5.08
N TRP A 218 -4.82 -24.68 -4.49
CA TRP A 218 -4.63 -26.00 -3.85
C TRP A 218 -5.53 -26.21 -2.63
N SER A 219 -5.81 -25.15 -1.86
CA SER A 219 -6.66 -25.23 -0.66
C SER A 219 -7.97 -25.96 -0.95
N GLN A 220 -8.38 -26.85 -0.03
CA GLN A 220 -9.67 -27.54 -0.12
C GLN A 220 -10.77 -26.83 0.66
N ASN A 221 -10.44 -25.91 1.57
CA ASN A 221 -11.38 -25.18 2.41
C ASN A 221 -11.27 -23.67 2.16
N ARG A 222 -12.39 -22.96 2.33
CA ARG A 222 -12.43 -21.50 2.16
C ARG A 222 -12.01 -20.80 3.45
N GLY A 223 -11.11 -19.83 3.33
CA GLY A 223 -10.62 -19.00 4.42
C GLY A 223 -10.02 -17.69 3.89
N ALA A 224 -9.70 -16.76 4.79
CA ALA A 224 -9.00 -15.53 4.45
C ALA A 224 -7.72 -15.88 3.68
N PHE A 225 -7.38 -15.10 2.64
CA PHE A 225 -6.36 -15.52 1.68
C PHE A 225 -4.98 -15.79 2.34
N PHE A 226 -4.59 -15.00 3.33
CA PHE A 226 -3.33 -15.19 4.05
C PHE A 226 -3.48 -15.92 5.40
N SER A 227 -4.64 -16.51 5.70
CA SER A 227 -4.81 -17.30 6.94
C SER A 227 -4.05 -18.62 6.86
N THR A 228 -3.29 -18.91 7.92
CA THR A 228 -2.58 -20.18 8.11
C THR A 228 -3.51 -21.34 8.46
N ASP A 229 -4.70 -21.09 8.99
CA ASP A 229 -5.68 -22.15 9.31
C ASP A 229 -6.12 -22.93 8.06
N SER A 230 -5.99 -22.32 6.88
CA SER A 230 -6.39 -22.90 5.59
C SER A 230 -5.21 -23.06 4.61
N ILE A 231 -3.97 -22.85 5.06
CA ILE A 231 -2.79 -23.02 4.22
C ILE A 231 -2.53 -24.51 4.00
N PRO A 232 -2.37 -24.99 2.76
CA PRO A 232 -1.90 -26.35 2.55
C PRO A 232 -0.50 -26.54 3.14
N VAL A 233 -0.22 -27.74 3.62
CA VAL A 233 1.03 -28.08 4.32
C VAL A 233 1.86 -29.04 3.48
N VAL A 234 3.12 -28.68 3.26
CA VAL A 234 4.14 -29.56 2.70
C VAL A 234 5.04 -30.03 3.84
N VAL A 235 5.32 -31.32 3.91
CA VAL A 235 6.21 -31.90 4.93
C VAL A 235 7.38 -32.59 4.26
N TYR A 236 8.60 -32.27 4.66
CA TYR A 236 9.78 -32.96 4.18
C TYR A 236 10.04 -34.21 5.01
N TYR A 237 10.27 -35.35 4.35
CA TYR A 237 10.85 -36.53 4.99
C TYR A 237 11.99 -37.06 4.13
N GLU A 238 13.08 -37.51 4.75
CA GLU A 238 14.18 -38.18 4.06
C GLU A 238 13.73 -39.48 3.37
N LYS A 239 12.73 -40.15 3.99
CA LYS A 239 12.13 -41.39 3.51
C LYS A 239 10.60 -41.24 3.50
N ALA A 240 10.06 -40.77 2.39
CA ALA A 240 8.62 -40.71 2.14
C ALA A 240 8.26 -41.35 0.79
N PRO A 241 7.08 -41.97 0.67
CA PRO A 241 6.55 -42.34 -0.64
C PRO A 241 6.19 -41.07 -1.43
N VAL A 242 6.33 -41.14 -2.74
CA VAL A 242 5.84 -40.10 -3.65
C VAL A 242 4.43 -40.45 -4.09
N VAL A 243 3.48 -39.57 -3.83
CA VAL A 243 2.07 -39.76 -4.16
C VAL A 243 1.67 -38.82 -5.28
N ARG A 244 1.07 -39.33 -6.37
CA ARG A 244 0.55 -38.49 -7.45
C ARG A 244 -0.88 -38.88 -7.78
N PHE A 245 -1.80 -37.93 -7.71
CA PHE A 245 -3.17 -38.13 -8.16
C PHE A 245 -3.23 -37.98 -9.68
N LEU A 246 -3.62 -39.04 -10.39
CA LEU A 246 -3.43 -39.16 -11.85
C LEU A 246 -4.65 -38.73 -12.68
N GLY A 247 -5.86 -38.81 -12.14
CA GLY A 247 -7.07 -38.55 -12.90
C GLY A 247 -8.32 -38.88 -12.10
N LEU A 248 -9.47 -38.39 -12.57
CA LEU A 248 -10.78 -38.60 -11.94
C LEU A 248 -11.77 -39.37 -12.82
N LYS A 249 -11.56 -39.39 -14.14
CA LYS A 249 -12.54 -39.88 -15.10
C LYS A 249 -11.86 -40.61 -16.25
N SER A 250 -12.55 -41.62 -16.78
CA SER A 250 -12.19 -42.34 -18.01
C SER A 250 -13.49 -42.65 -18.76
N GLY A 251 -13.59 -42.19 -20.02
CA GLY A 251 -14.76 -42.46 -20.87
C GLY A 251 -16.11 -42.09 -20.23
N GLY A 252 -16.24 -40.86 -19.70
CA GLY A 252 -17.48 -40.36 -19.09
C GLY A 252 -17.87 -40.99 -17.74
N LYS A 253 -17.06 -41.93 -17.22
CA LYS A 253 -17.28 -42.60 -15.94
C LYS A 253 -16.25 -42.15 -14.90
N PRO A 254 -16.59 -42.20 -13.60
CA PRO A 254 -15.62 -42.02 -12.53
C PRO A 254 -14.49 -43.07 -12.66
N ASP A 255 -13.24 -42.63 -12.64
CA ASP A 255 -12.03 -43.46 -12.60
C ASP A 255 -10.90 -42.74 -11.84
N PRO A 256 -11.09 -42.48 -10.53
CA PRO A 256 -10.08 -41.87 -9.69
C PRO A 256 -8.87 -42.80 -9.49
N ARG A 257 -7.69 -42.33 -9.89
CA ARG A 257 -6.42 -43.09 -9.81
C ARG A 257 -5.32 -42.29 -9.12
N ALA A 258 -4.48 -42.97 -8.36
CA ALA A 258 -3.25 -42.41 -7.81
C ALA A 258 -2.06 -43.35 -8.02
N SER A 259 -0.87 -42.80 -8.31
CA SER A 259 0.38 -43.56 -8.27
C SER A 259 1.08 -43.38 -6.92
N LEU A 260 1.62 -44.46 -6.39
CA LEU A 260 2.46 -44.49 -5.21
C LEU A 260 3.84 -45.02 -5.63
N PHE A 261 4.88 -44.23 -5.42
CA PHE A 261 6.25 -44.62 -5.71
C PHE A 261 7.06 -44.68 -4.41
N ASN A 262 7.82 -45.76 -4.24
CA ASN A 262 8.79 -45.90 -3.15
C ASN A 262 10.18 -45.50 -3.63
N PRO A 263 10.68 -44.31 -3.25
CA PRO A 263 12.00 -43.83 -3.67
C PRO A 263 13.15 -44.41 -2.84
N THR A 264 12.86 -45.26 -1.84
CA THR A 264 13.86 -45.79 -0.91
C THR A 264 14.39 -47.16 -1.33
N GLU A 265 15.50 -47.56 -0.72
CA GLU A 265 16.13 -48.88 -0.92
C GLU A 265 15.43 -50.00 -0.14
N GLU A 266 14.48 -49.68 0.73
CA GLU A 266 13.77 -50.63 1.60
C GLU A 266 12.28 -50.72 1.23
N PRO A 267 11.61 -51.86 1.45
CA PRO A 267 10.17 -51.94 1.29
C PRO A 267 9.42 -50.97 2.23
N MET A 268 8.33 -50.37 1.74
CA MET A 268 7.48 -49.47 2.52
C MET A 268 6.05 -50.01 2.61
N THR A 269 5.51 -50.06 3.83
CA THR A 269 4.11 -50.39 4.09
C THR A 269 3.32 -49.11 4.34
N LEU A 270 2.31 -48.87 3.50
CA LEU A 270 1.43 -47.71 3.53
C LEU A 270 0.01 -48.11 3.87
N ARG A 271 -0.70 -47.27 4.61
CA ARG A 271 -2.16 -47.36 4.77
C ARG A 271 -2.82 -46.31 3.89
N ILE A 272 -3.82 -46.73 3.13
CA ILE A 272 -4.60 -45.87 2.25
C ILE A 272 -6.03 -45.84 2.76
N ALA A 273 -6.60 -44.64 2.86
CA ALA A 273 -8.03 -44.43 3.12
C ALA A 273 -8.63 -43.55 2.03
N TYR A 274 -9.81 -43.93 1.57
CA TYR A 274 -10.49 -43.29 0.47
C TYR A 274 -11.99 -43.21 0.71
N VAL A 275 -12.60 -42.10 0.33
CA VAL A 275 -14.06 -41.90 0.32
C VAL A 275 -14.50 -41.29 -1.00
N HIS A 276 -15.51 -41.91 -1.63
CA HIS A 276 -16.28 -41.41 -2.76
C HIS A 276 -17.73 -41.19 -2.33
N ARG A 277 -18.13 -39.93 -2.19
CA ARG A 277 -19.45 -39.53 -1.71
C ARG A 277 -20.16 -38.68 -2.76
N PRO A 278 -20.99 -39.29 -3.62
CA PRO A 278 -21.97 -38.55 -4.41
C PRO A 278 -22.98 -37.82 -3.51
N SER A 279 -23.58 -36.73 -3.98
CA SER A 279 -24.52 -35.93 -3.18
C SER A 279 -25.83 -36.66 -2.86
N ASN A 280 -26.32 -37.51 -3.76
CA ASN A 280 -27.64 -38.15 -3.73
C ASN A 280 -27.55 -39.69 -3.74
N SER A 281 -26.44 -40.25 -4.20
CA SER A 281 -26.23 -41.71 -4.32
C SER A 281 -25.43 -42.31 -3.16
N GLN A 282 -25.48 -43.64 -3.01
CA GLN A 282 -24.79 -44.35 -1.93
C GLN A 282 -23.27 -44.15 -1.99
N SER A 283 -22.67 -43.73 -0.87
CA SER A 283 -21.22 -43.54 -0.78
C SER A 283 -20.45 -44.85 -0.75
N VAL A 284 -19.23 -44.84 -1.28
CA VAL A 284 -18.27 -45.94 -1.18
C VAL A 284 -17.03 -45.44 -0.43
N SER A 285 -16.51 -46.25 0.49
CA SER A 285 -15.24 -45.98 1.16
C SER A 285 -14.41 -47.24 1.23
N ARG A 286 -13.09 -47.10 1.18
CA ARG A 286 -12.15 -48.21 1.29
C ARG A 286 -10.95 -47.82 2.14
N GLU A 287 -10.53 -48.74 2.98
CA GLU A 287 -9.24 -48.70 3.62
C GLU A 287 -8.47 -49.96 3.26
N GLU A 288 -7.19 -49.81 2.92
CA GLU A 288 -6.34 -50.95 2.61
C GLU A 288 -4.89 -50.67 2.97
N THR A 289 -4.12 -51.76 3.12
CA THR A 289 -2.67 -51.69 3.30
C THR A 289 -1.99 -52.05 1.98
N VAL A 290 -1.01 -51.24 1.58
CA VAL A 290 -0.21 -51.45 0.37
C VAL A 290 1.25 -51.57 0.77
N VAL A 291 1.88 -52.68 0.38
CA VAL A 291 3.33 -52.87 0.50
C VAL A 291 3.96 -52.55 -0.86
N LEU A 292 4.94 -51.65 -0.87
CA LEU A 292 5.74 -51.27 -2.02
C LEU A 292 7.16 -51.79 -1.83
N LYS A 293 7.71 -52.51 -2.80
CA LYS A 293 9.14 -52.86 -2.85
C LYS A 293 9.98 -51.61 -3.07
N ALA A 294 11.28 -51.70 -2.79
CA ALA A 294 12.24 -50.65 -3.11
C ALA A 294 12.15 -50.27 -4.60
N GLY A 295 12.07 -48.97 -4.90
CA GLY A 295 11.95 -48.46 -6.27
C GLY A 295 10.62 -48.77 -6.99
N GLU A 296 9.64 -49.41 -6.35
CA GLU A 296 8.38 -49.79 -6.98
C GLU A 296 7.45 -48.57 -7.15
N THR A 297 6.87 -48.44 -8.35
CA THR A 297 5.70 -47.58 -8.60
C THR A 297 4.47 -48.45 -8.78
N LYS A 298 3.44 -48.21 -7.95
CA LYS A 298 2.15 -48.91 -8.02
C LYS A 298 1.02 -47.92 -8.25
N THR A 299 0.17 -48.18 -9.24
CA THR A 299 -1.06 -47.42 -9.47
C THR A 299 -2.20 -48.07 -8.70
N VAL A 300 -2.93 -47.26 -7.93
CA VAL A 300 -4.11 -47.66 -7.17
C VAL A 300 -5.34 -47.03 -7.82
N SER A 301 -6.28 -47.88 -8.25
CA SER A 301 -7.62 -47.47 -8.69
C SER A 301 -8.55 -47.44 -7.49
N MET A 302 -9.20 -46.31 -7.27
CA MET A 302 -10.08 -46.13 -6.11
C MET A 302 -11.51 -46.59 -6.46
N PRO A 303 -12.24 -47.25 -5.55
CA PRO A 303 -13.55 -47.79 -5.85
C PRO A 303 -14.59 -46.68 -6.01
N THR A 304 -15.42 -46.74 -7.05
CA THR A 304 -16.36 -45.67 -7.38
C THR A 304 -17.78 -46.05 -7.00
N ALA A 305 -18.52 -45.09 -6.44
CA ALA A 305 -19.97 -45.21 -6.31
C ALA A 305 -20.66 -45.06 -7.67
N GLN A 306 -21.94 -45.46 -7.76
CA GLN A 306 -22.80 -45.04 -8.86
C GLN A 306 -22.99 -43.52 -8.78
N VAL A 307 -22.84 -42.82 -9.91
CA VAL A 307 -22.99 -41.37 -10.02
C VAL A 307 -24.04 -41.09 -11.09
N THR A 308 -25.05 -40.28 -10.76
CA THR A 308 -26.08 -39.86 -11.72
C THR A 308 -25.64 -38.62 -12.51
N GLU A 309 -26.34 -38.32 -13.59
CA GLU A 309 -26.13 -37.08 -14.35
C GLU A 309 -26.30 -35.84 -13.45
N ASN A 310 -25.52 -34.77 -13.68
CA ASN A 310 -25.47 -33.55 -12.86
C ASN A 310 -25.06 -33.73 -11.38
N GLU A 311 -24.69 -34.93 -10.94
CA GLU A 311 -24.36 -35.18 -9.54
C GLU A 311 -22.94 -34.68 -9.20
N THR A 312 -22.83 -33.98 -8.08
CA THR A 312 -21.51 -33.60 -7.51
C THR A 312 -21.02 -34.72 -6.60
N VAL A 313 -19.74 -35.04 -6.72
CA VAL A 313 -19.04 -36.06 -5.93
C VAL A 313 -18.00 -35.39 -5.05
N SER A 314 -18.05 -35.69 -3.74
CA SER A 314 -16.98 -35.38 -2.81
C SER A 314 -16.01 -36.56 -2.72
N THR A 315 -14.74 -36.32 -3.04
CA THR A 315 -13.68 -37.33 -2.96
C THR A 315 -12.66 -36.92 -1.89
N SER A 316 -12.25 -37.87 -1.06
CA SER A 316 -11.09 -37.71 -0.17
C SER A 316 -10.12 -38.88 -0.31
N PHE A 317 -8.82 -38.58 -0.21
CA PHE A 317 -7.75 -39.54 -0.34
C PHE A 317 -6.66 -39.26 0.70
N LEU A 318 -6.30 -40.28 1.46
CA LEU A 318 -5.33 -40.24 2.55
C LEU A 318 -4.34 -41.39 2.42
N VAL A 319 -3.06 -41.07 2.53
CA VAL A 319 -1.96 -42.03 2.57
C VAL A 319 -1.14 -41.77 3.83
N THR A 320 -0.96 -42.78 4.66
CA THR A 320 -0.18 -42.71 5.91
C THR A 320 0.86 -43.81 6.00
N SER A 321 1.77 -43.69 6.97
CA SER A 321 2.56 -44.83 7.45
C SER A 321 1.67 -45.96 7.97
N ALA A 322 2.22 -47.16 8.05
CA ALA A 322 1.52 -48.34 8.57
C ALA A 322 0.90 -48.13 9.98
N ASP A 323 1.58 -47.36 10.84
CA ASP A 323 1.11 -47.03 12.20
C ASP A 323 0.17 -45.81 12.25
N GLY A 324 -0.10 -45.16 11.10
CA GLY A 324 -0.95 -43.98 10.99
C GLY A 324 -0.33 -42.68 11.53
N LYS A 325 0.89 -42.70 12.07
CA LYS A 325 1.50 -41.51 12.72
C LYS A 325 2.01 -40.47 11.72
N LYS A 326 2.52 -40.90 10.57
CA LYS A 326 2.96 -40.00 9.49
C LYS A 326 1.89 -39.92 8.41
N VAL A 327 1.44 -38.71 8.10
CA VAL A 327 0.53 -38.45 6.97
C VAL A 327 1.36 -38.00 5.78
N TYR A 328 1.43 -38.85 4.75
CA TYR A 328 2.18 -38.58 3.52
C TYR A 328 1.37 -37.84 2.47
N TYR A 329 0.06 -38.05 2.41
CA TYR A 329 -0.80 -37.32 1.50
C TYR A 329 -2.20 -37.23 2.08
N ARG A 330 -2.81 -36.05 2.07
CA ARG A 330 -4.21 -35.84 2.42
C ARG A 330 -4.81 -34.78 1.51
N ARG A 331 -5.90 -35.12 0.84
CA ARG A 331 -6.67 -34.15 0.06
C ARG A 331 -8.12 -34.54 -0.06
N ALA A 332 -9.01 -33.55 -0.03
CA ALA A 332 -10.42 -33.68 -0.39
C ALA A 332 -10.85 -32.57 -1.37
N PHE A 333 -11.84 -32.85 -2.20
CA PHE A 333 -12.43 -31.89 -3.14
C PHE A 333 -13.78 -32.39 -3.68
N ARG A 334 -14.58 -31.46 -4.21
CA ARG A 334 -15.82 -31.78 -4.95
C ARG A 334 -15.59 -31.71 -6.46
N TRP A 335 -16.25 -32.55 -7.25
CA TRP A 335 -16.15 -32.56 -8.72
C TRP A 335 -17.40 -33.21 -9.34
N GLY A 336 -17.53 -33.18 -10.67
CA GLY A 336 -18.63 -33.82 -11.40
C GLY A 336 -18.15 -34.42 -12.72
N LEU A 337 -18.99 -35.23 -13.37
CA LEU A 337 -18.66 -35.90 -14.63
C LEU A 337 -18.72 -34.98 -15.85
N GLU A 338 -19.45 -33.88 -15.74
CA GLU A 338 -19.67 -32.94 -16.83
C GLU A 338 -18.41 -32.16 -17.17
N THR A 339 -18.26 -31.84 -18.45
CA THR A 339 -17.17 -31.01 -18.96
C THR A 339 -17.78 -29.74 -19.57
N PRO A 340 -18.07 -28.71 -18.74
CA PRO A 340 -18.72 -27.49 -19.22
C PRO A 340 -17.78 -26.71 -20.14
N VAL A 341 -18.36 -25.86 -21.00
CA VAL A 341 -17.60 -24.91 -21.81
C VAL A 341 -17.09 -23.78 -20.91
N ILE A 342 -15.83 -23.88 -20.49
CA ILE A 342 -15.20 -22.96 -19.54
C ILE A 342 -14.44 -21.81 -20.21
N PHE A 343 -13.86 -22.04 -21.39
CA PHE A 343 -13.13 -21.02 -22.13
C PHE A 343 -14.04 -20.29 -23.11
N ALA A 344 -13.71 -19.05 -23.42
CA ALA A 344 -14.32 -18.34 -24.54
C ALA A 344 -13.97 -19.05 -25.87
N SER A 345 -14.84 -18.92 -26.88
CA SER A 345 -14.59 -19.43 -28.24
C SER A 345 -13.36 -18.77 -28.87
N LYS A 346 -12.73 -19.46 -29.85
CA LYS A 346 -11.58 -18.92 -30.59
C LYS A 346 -11.92 -17.58 -31.18
N SER A 347 -11.04 -16.62 -30.96
CA SER A 347 -11.21 -15.27 -31.46
C SER A 347 -10.62 -15.08 -32.86
N GLY A 348 -11.24 -14.20 -33.66
CA GLY A 348 -10.66 -13.77 -34.94
C GLY A 348 -9.35 -13.01 -34.73
N ASP A 349 -8.52 -12.86 -35.78
CA ASP A 349 -7.23 -12.14 -35.67
C ASP A 349 -7.41 -10.71 -35.14
N GLU A 350 -8.54 -10.07 -35.45
CA GLU A 350 -8.96 -8.78 -34.87
C GLU A 350 -8.92 -8.73 -33.33
N GLN A 351 -9.19 -9.84 -32.64
CA GLN A 351 -9.18 -9.92 -31.17
C GLN A 351 -7.79 -10.31 -30.62
N LYS A 352 -6.87 -10.75 -31.49
CA LYS A 352 -5.45 -10.96 -31.15
C LYS A 352 -4.64 -9.67 -31.28
N ILE A 353 -5.15 -8.68 -32.02
CA ILE A 353 -4.60 -7.33 -32.09
C ILE A 353 -5.13 -6.53 -30.90
N ALA A 354 -4.25 -6.04 -30.04
CA ALA A 354 -4.64 -5.12 -28.98
C ALA A 354 -4.21 -3.69 -29.31
N LEU A 355 -5.19 -2.83 -29.61
CA LEU A 355 -4.99 -1.38 -29.65
C LEU A 355 -5.38 -0.77 -28.31
N LYS A 356 -4.38 -0.24 -27.60
CA LYS A 356 -4.56 0.62 -26.44
C LYS A 356 -4.10 2.03 -26.76
N TYR A 357 -4.71 3.01 -26.11
CA TYR A 357 -4.27 4.39 -26.19
C TYR A 357 -4.61 5.14 -24.91
N ALA A 358 -3.85 6.21 -24.68
CA ALA A 358 -4.05 7.18 -23.62
C ALA A 358 -4.02 8.59 -24.24
N TYR A 359 -5.09 9.36 -24.08
CA TYR A 359 -5.21 10.72 -24.58
C TYR A 359 -5.03 11.71 -23.43
N TYR A 360 -4.05 12.61 -23.56
CA TYR A 360 -3.64 13.59 -22.55
C TYR A 360 -4.06 15.02 -22.97
N PRO A 361 -5.31 15.44 -22.69
CA PRO A 361 -5.81 16.78 -22.98
C PRO A 361 -4.90 17.92 -22.52
N GLU A 362 -4.21 17.80 -21.37
CA GLU A 362 -3.35 18.88 -20.86
C GLU A 362 -2.12 19.16 -21.74
N LYS A 363 -1.71 18.21 -22.57
CA LYS A 363 -0.49 18.28 -23.39
C LYS A 363 -0.76 18.20 -24.88
N ASP A 364 -2.02 18.04 -25.29
CA ASP A 364 -2.41 17.74 -26.67
C ASP A 364 -1.59 16.56 -27.22
N LYS A 365 -1.54 15.46 -26.47
CA LYS A 365 -0.81 14.24 -26.86
C LYS A 365 -1.69 13.01 -26.76
N MET A 366 -1.36 11.99 -27.54
CA MET A 366 -1.95 10.66 -27.43
C MET A 366 -0.85 9.61 -27.50
N PHE A 367 -0.74 8.79 -26.46
CA PHE A 367 0.09 7.59 -26.51
C PHE A 367 -0.71 6.45 -27.13
N ILE A 368 -0.17 5.85 -28.20
CA ILE A 368 -0.76 4.72 -28.93
C ILE A 368 0.13 3.51 -28.70
N ARG A 369 -0.48 2.37 -28.34
CA ARG A 369 0.17 1.07 -28.24
C ARG A 369 -0.63 0.05 -29.04
N MET A 370 -0.05 -0.43 -30.14
CA MET A 370 -0.60 -1.50 -30.97
C MET A 370 0.23 -2.77 -30.75
N ASP A 371 -0.36 -3.76 -30.10
CA ASP A 371 0.25 -5.06 -29.82
C ASP A 371 -0.25 -6.09 -30.84
N LEU A 372 0.67 -6.54 -31.69
CA LEU A 372 0.50 -7.59 -32.69
C LEU A 372 1.24 -8.87 -32.28
N SER A 373 1.74 -8.99 -31.05
CA SER A 373 2.52 -10.16 -30.62
C SER A 373 1.73 -11.48 -30.62
N GLY A 374 0.39 -11.41 -30.70
CA GLY A 374 -0.49 -12.57 -30.91
C GLY A 374 -0.64 -13.02 -32.37
N ILE A 375 -0.08 -12.29 -33.34
CA ILE A 375 -0.13 -12.60 -34.77
C ILE A 375 1.09 -13.46 -35.14
N GLN A 376 0.84 -14.58 -35.82
CA GLN A 376 1.89 -15.57 -36.15
C GLN A 376 2.85 -15.08 -37.24
N ASP A 377 2.35 -14.41 -38.28
CA ASP A 377 3.16 -13.88 -39.38
C ASP A 377 3.14 -12.35 -39.41
N LEU A 378 4.09 -11.76 -38.67
CA LEU A 378 4.31 -10.31 -38.65
C LEU A 378 5.04 -9.78 -39.90
N SER A 379 5.59 -10.65 -40.77
CA SER A 379 6.32 -10.21 -41.98
C SER A 379 5.40 -9.55 -43.01
N SER A 380 4.10 -9.84 -42.91
CA SER A 380 3.04 -9.22 -43.72
C SER A 380 2.81 -7.73 -43.43
N VAL A 381 3.20 -7.22 -42.26
CA VAL A 381 2.96 -5.83 -41.85
C VAL A 381 3.82 -4.86 -42.65
N LYS A 382 3.20 -4.11 -43.55
CA LYS A 382 3.90 -3.12 -44.40
C LYS A 382 4.09 -1.77 -43.70
N LYS A 383 3.01 -1.28 -43.08
CA LYS A 383 2.96 0.05 -42.46
C LYS A 383 1.86 0.10 -41.42
N ILE A 384 2.07 0.86 -40.35
CA ILE A 384 1.02 1.19 -39.38
C ILE A 384 0.72 2.70 -39.47
N THR A 385 -0.55 3.07 -39.56
CA THR A 385 -0.98 4.48 -39.64
C THR A 385 -2.08 4.80 -38.64
N ALA A 386 -2.09 6.02 -38.10
CA ALA A 386 -3.14 6.55 -37.23
C ALA A 386 -3.80 7.81 -37.80
N ARG A 387 -5.11 7.98 -37.59
CA ARG A 387 -5.93 9.14 -37.99
C ARG A 387 -6.90 9.50 -36.88
N ILE A 388 -7.29 10.78 -36.79
CA ILE A 388 -8.40 11.23 -35.93
C ILE A 388 -9.50 11.90 -36.77
N THR A 389 -10.76 11.51 -36.55
CA THR A 389 -11.94 12.19 -37.10
C THR A 389 -12.85 12.71 -35.99
N ASP A 390 -13.69 13.70 -36.30
CA ASP A 390 -14.81 14.10 -35.44
C ASP A 390 -15.99 13.11 -35.55
N LYS A 391 -17.06 13.36 -34.78
CA LYS A 391 -18.30 12.57 -34.82
C LYS A 391 -18.99 12.55 -36.19
N LYS A 392 -18.80 13.59 -37.02
CA LYS A 392 -19.36 13.71 -38.37
C LYS A 392 -18.49 13.01 -39.43
N GLY A 393 -17.33 12.48 -39.04
CA GLY A 393 -16.37 11.83 -39.94
C GLY A 393 -15.41 12.81 -40.62
N ASN A 394 -15.41 14.09 -40.26
CA ASN A 394 -14.44 15.05 -40.78
C ASN A 394 -13.05 14.73 -40.21
N ILE A 395 -12.02 14.80 -41.06
CA ILE A 395 -10.65 14.55 -40.64
C ILE A 395 -10.14 15.72 -39.80
N VAL A 396 -9.83 15.44 -38.53
CA VAL A 396 -9.23 16.40 -37.59
C VAL A 396 -7.70 16.29 -37.63
N VAL A 397 -7.18 15.06 -37.69
CA VAL A 397 -5.76 14.78 -37.87
C VAL A 397 -5.59 13.76 -38.99
N ARG A 398 -4.79 14.12 -40.01
CA ARG A 398 -4.51 13.29 -41.20
C ARG A 398 -3.68 12.05 -40.84
N ASP A 399 -3.57 11.11 -41.78
CA ASP A 399 -2.82 9.86 -41.58
C ASP A 399 -1.37 10.14 -41.20
N THR A 400 -0.98 9.63 -40.03
CA THR A 400 0.38 9.70 -39.51
C THR A 400 0.95 8.29 -39.47
N ALA A 401 2.16 8.10 -40.02
CA ALA A 401 2.87 6.83 -39.95
C ALA A 401 3.38 6.60 -38.52
N LEU A 402 3.12 5.42 -37.96
CA LEU A 402 3.63 5.01 -36.66
C LEU A 402 5.01 4.34 -36.80
N PRO A 403 5.83 4.29 -35.72
CA PRO A 403 7.11 3.58 -35.71
C PRO A 403 6.99 2.09 -36.05
N PRO A 404 8.08 1.44 -36.49
CA PRO A 404 8.08 0.01 -36.75
C PRO A 404 7.88 -0.81 -35.47
N LEU A 405 7.42 -2.05 -35.63
CA LEU A 405 7.23 -2.99 -34.53
C LEU A 405 8.57 -3.35 -33.85
N LYS A 406 8.55 -3.38 -32.53
CA LYS A 406 9.61 -3.96 -31.70
C LYS A 406 9.00 -5.12 -30.91
N ASN A 407 9.46 -6.35 -31.16
CA ASN A 407 8.93 -7.58 -30.56
C ASN A 407 7.40 -7.71 -30.71
N GLY A 408 6.89 -7.37 -31.90
CA GLY A 408 5.45 -7.40 -32.19
C GLY A 408 4.63 -6.25 -31.61
N VAL A 409 5.26 -5.22 -31.03
CA VAL A 409 4.54 -4.06 -30.45
C VAL A 409 4.99 -2.76 -31.09
N CYS A 410 4.05 -1.88 -31.43
CA CYS A 410 4.29 -0.50 -31.85
C CYS A 410 3.82 0.46 -30.75
N GLU A 411 4.72 1.32 -30.29
CA GLU A 411 4.44 2.36 -29.28
C GLU A 411 4.78 3.74 -29.85
N PHE A 412 3.88 4.71 -29.66
CA PHE A 412 4.05 6.05 -30.21
C PHE A 412 3.37 7.11 -29.36
N LEU A 413 4.13 8.10 -28.88
CA LEU A 413 3.59 9.30 -28.27
C LEU A 413 3.34 10.36 -29.35
N TRP A 414 2.11 10.43 -29.82
CA TRP A 414 1.68 11.31 -30.90
C TRP A 414 1.33 12.71 -30.37
N SER A 415 1.99 13.75 -30.89
CA SER A 415 1.55 15.13 -30.71
C SER A 415 0.35 15.43 -31.59
N LEU A 416 -0.70 15.99 -30.98
CA LEU A 416 -1.96 16.34 -31.62
C LEU A 416 -2.09 17.87 -31.72
N PRO A 417 -2.94 18.39 -32.64
CA PRO A 417 -3.37 19.78 -32.57
C PRO A 417 -4.22 20.02 -31.30
N PRO A 418 -4.35 21.28 -30.84
CA PRO A 418 -5.18 21.64 -29.69
C PRO A 418 -6.67 21.27 -29.88
N LEU A 419 -7.06 20.06 -29.46
CA LEU A 419 -8.42 19.57 -29.69
C LEU A 419 -9.47 20.34 -28.88
N ALA A 420 -9.05 21.05 -27.82
CA ALA A 420 -9.92 21.98 -27.11
C ALA A 420 -10.46 23.08 -28.04
N GLU A 421 -9.60 23.69 -28.85
CA GLU A 421 -9.99 24.72 -29.81
C GLU A 421 -10.88 24.16 -30.93
N VAL A 422 -10.58 22.94 -31.40
CA VAL A 422 -11.40 22.26 -32.41
C VAL A 422 -12.81 22.00 -31.87
N THR A 423 -12.90 21.56 -30.61
CA THR A 423 -14.16 21.32 -29.91
C THR A 423 -14.98 22.60 -29.81
N GLU A 424 -14.36 23.69 -29.35
CA GLU A 424 -15.01 24.99 -29.21
C GLU A 424 -15.55 25.51 -30.56
N LYS A 425 -14.71 25.49 -31.60
CA LYS A 425 -14.98 26.17 -32.86
C LYS A 425 -15.86 25.36 -33.81
N SER A 426 -15.70 24.04 -33.84
CA SER A 426 -16.20 23.22 -34.97
C SER A 426 -16.76 21.84 -34.59
N ASN A 427 -16.45 21.31 -33.41
CA ASN A 427 -16.95 20.02 -32.92
C ASN A 427 -17.51 20.13 -31.48
N PRO A 428 -18.64 20.84 -31.26
CA PRO A 428 -19.17 21.09 -29.91
C PRO A 428 -19.60 19.82 -29.16
N SER A 429 -19.73 18.68 -29.85
CA SER A 429 -19.95 17.39 -29.19
C SER A 429 -18.77 16.96 -28.31
N GLY A 430 -17.55 17.40 -28.67
CA GLY A 430 -16.31 16.95 -28.07
C GLY A 430 -16.01 15.47 -28.32
N GLU A 431 -16.75 14.79 -29.19
CA GLU A 431 -16.54 13.37 -29.50
C GLU A 431 -15.61 13.21 -30.71
N TYR A 432 -14.62 12.32 -30.57
CA TYR A 432 -13.59 12.03 -31.57
C TYR A 432 -13.42 10.52 -31.75
N LYS A 433 -12.87 10.13 -32.88
CA LYS A 433 -12.55 8.75 -33.20
C LYS A 433 -11.10 8.63 -33.65
N LEU A 434 -10.33 7.79 -32.94
CA LEU A 434 -9.01 7.29 -33.37
C LEU A 434 -9.22 6.10 -34.31
N THR A 435 -8.55 6.10 -35.46
CA THR A 435 -8.45 4.95 -36.34
C THR A 435 -6.99 4.58 -36.50
N VAL A 436 -6.63 3.32 -36.20
CA VAL A 436 -5.29 2.76 -36.45
C VAL A 436 -5.42 1.60 -37.44
N ILE A 437 -4.55 1.58 -38.44
CA ILE A 437 -4.54 0.59 -39.53
C ILE A 437 -3.15 -0.03 -39.60
N ALA A 438 -3.04 -1.36 -39.47
CA ALA A 438 -1.83 -2.10 -39.86
C ALA A 438 -2.03 -2.72 -41.24
N ASP A 439 -1.41 -2.11 -42.26
CA ASP A 439 -1.48 -2.59 -43.64
C ASP A 439 -0.78 -3.95 -43.78
N GLY A 440 -1.44 -4.89 -44.46
CA GLY A 440 -0.97 -6.26 -44.66
C GLY A 440 -1.55 -7.31 -43.70
N ILE A 441 -2.28 -6.92 -42.66
CA ILE A 441 -3.06 -7.84 -41.80
C ILE A 441 -4.55 -7.62 -42.08
N ALA A 442 -5.28 -8.72 -42.32
CA ALA A 442 -6.74 -8.68 -42.51
C ALA A 442 -7.43 -8.14 -41.24
N ASP A 443 -8.45 -7.29 -41.42
CA ASP A 443 -9.24 -6.69 -40.34
C ASP A 443 -8.45 -5.88 -39.29
N ALA A 444 -7.19 -5.50 -39.60
CA ALA A 444 -6.34 -4.69 -38.70
C ALA A 444 -6.64 -3.18 -38.76
N LYS A 445 -7.88 -2.80 -39.08
CA LYS A 445 -8.42 -1.44 -38.95
C LYS A 445 -9.18 -1.37 -37.63
N LEU A 446 -8.56 -0.79 -36.61
CA LEU A 446 -9.15 -0.65 -35.29
C LEU A 446 -9.59 0.79 -35.02
N GLU A 447 -10.85 0.96 -34.64
CA GLU A 447 -11.43 2.25 -34.27
C GLU A 447 -11.68 2.33 -32.77
N ARG A 448 -11.42 3.51 -32.17
CA ARG A 448 -11.69 3.78 -30.75
C ARG A 448 -12.23 5.21 -30.59
N ASN A 449 -13.31 5.35 -29.82
CA ASN A 449 -13.89 6.66 -29.52
C ASN A 449 -13.25 7.26 -28.27
N PHE A 450 -13.02 8.57 -28.28
CA PHE A 450 -12.58 9.34 -27.12
C PHE A 450 -13.23 10.73 -27.12
N GLU A 451 -13.14 11.43 -25.99
CA GLU A 451 -13.79 12.72 -25.80
C GLU A 451 -12.80 13.81 -25.38
N ARG A 452 -13.00 15.02 -25.90
CA ARG A 452 -12.45 16.28 -25.39
C ARG A 452 -13.60 17.26 -25.22
N LYS A 453 -14.33 17.18 -24.11
CA LYS A 453 -15.36 18.17 -23.74
C LYS A 453 -14.73 19.33 -23.00
N LEU A 454 -15.36 20.50 -23.05
CA LEU A 454 -14.92 21.72 -22.36
C LEU A 454 -15.72 21.91 -21.08
N PHE A 455 -15.06 22.39 -20.03
CA PHE A 455 -15.70 22.68 -18.74
C PHE A 455 -15.27 24.03 -18.17
N ASP A 456 -16.20 24.74 -17.55
CA ASP A 456 -15.99 26.12 -17.06
C ASP A 456 -14.91 26.26 -15.97
N TRP A 457 -14.58 25.17 -15.28
CA TRP A 457 -13.55 25.16 -14.25
C TRP A 457 -12.13 25.05 -14.82
N GLU A 458 -11.96 24.68 -16.09
CA GLU A 458 -10.66 24.49 -16.71
C GLU A 458 -9.82 25.78 -16.65
N GLY A 459 -8.58 25.70 -16.18
CA GLY A 459 -7.68 26.85 -16.16
C GLY A 459 -8.01 27.91 -15.10
N ASN A 460 -8.93 27.65 -14.18
CA ASN A 460 -9.26 28.60 -13.12
C ASN A 460 -8.03 28.97 -12.25
N ARG A 461 -8.15 30.09 -11.53
CA ARG A 461 -7.09 30.64 -10.66
C ARG A 461 -7.39 30.52 -9.16
N ILE A 462 -8.40 29.73 -8.80
CA ILE A 462 -8.82 29.54 -7.40
C ILE A 462 -7.65 28.97 -6.59
N GLY A 463 -7.29 29.58 -5.47
CA GLY A 463 -6.21 29.13 -4.60
C GLY A 463 -4.80 29.34 -5.14
N THR A 464 -4.63 30.17 -6.18
CA THR A 464 -3.32 30.46 -6.78
C THR A 464 -2.74 31.81 -6.36
N SER A 465 -3.45 32.59 -5.54
CA SER A 465 -2.96 33.87 -5.05
C SER A 465 -1.68 33.73 -4.22
N ASP A 466 -0.86 34.77 -4.25
CA ASP A 466 0.41 34.83 -3.53
C ASP A 466 0.19 35.19 -2.05
N LYS A 467 -0.50 34.30 -1.30
CA LYS A 467 -0.83 34.48 0.12
C LYS A 467 0.00 33.56 1.01
N LEU A 468 0.40 34.12 2.15
CA LEU A 468 1.08 33.38 3.22
C LEU A 468 0.04 32.69 4.13
N LEU A 469 0.18 31.39 4.35
CA LEU A 469 -0.67 30.69 5.31
C LEU A 469 -0.38 31.11 6.76
N PRO A 470 -1.38 31.11 7.65
CA PRO A 470 -1.18 31.35 9.08
C PRO A 470 -0.09 30.46 9.67
N ARG A 471 0.66 31.01 10.64
CA ARG A 471 1.83 30.38 11.31
C ARG A 471 3.08 30.23 10.46
N PHE A 472 3.07 30.62 9.18
CA PHE A 472 4.29 30.87 8.43
C PHE A 472 4.70 32.34 8.53
N THR A 473 5.98 32.60 8.30
CA THR A 473 6.54 33.94 8.17
C THR A 473 7.06 34.13 6.75
N PRO A 474 7.10 35.36 6.21
CA PRO A 474 7.72 35.61 4.92
C PRO A 474 9.14 35.02 4.82
N ILE A 475 9.47 34.41 3.68
CA ILE A 475 10.84 33.99 3.41
C ILE A 475 11.74 35.22 3.31
N ARG A 476 12.92 35.17 3.94
CA ARG A 476 13.89 36.28 3.91
C ARG A 476 15.25 35.76 3.46
N VAL A 477 16.03 36.60 2.79
CA VAL A 477 17.39 36.28 2.34
C VAL A 477 18.37 37.31 2.88
N ARG A 478 19.46 36.87 3.53
CA ARG A 478 20.57 37.71 3.98
C ARG A 478 21.89 37.03 3.62
N GLY A 479 22.68 37.64 2.74
CA GLY A 479 23.88 36.98 2.21
C GLY A 479 23.49 35.71 1.46
N ASP A 480 24.06 34.59 1.88
CA ASP A 480 23.77 33.22 1.45
C ASP A 480 22.71 32.50 2.33
N GLN A 481 22.20 33.17 3.36
CA GLN A 481 21.22 32.58 4.26
C GLN A 481 19.78 32.81 3.80
N VAL A 482 18.99 31.74 3.84
CA VAL A 482 17.53 31.74 3.62
C VAL A 482 16.84 31.46 4.95
N PHE A 483 15.95 32.37 5.36
CA PHE A 483 15.21 32.27 6.63
C PHE A 483 13.76 31.92 6.35
N THR A 484 13.28 30.92 7.07
CA THR A 484 11.88 30.48 7.06
C THR A 484 11.40 30.35 8.50
N VAL A 485 10.11 30.16 8.72
CA VAL A 485 9.60 30.04 10.10
C VAL A 485 10.33 28.90 10.83
N LEU A 486 10.82 29.14 12.05
CA LEU A 486 11.60 28.19 12.88
C LEU A 486 12.97 27.72 12.35
N ARG A 487 13.41 28.14 11.15
CA ARG A 487 14.63 27.60 10.52
C ARG A 487 15.46 28.66 9.80
N GLU A 488 16.77 28.49 9.89
CA GLU A 488 17.77 29.27 9.16
C GLU A 488 18.62 28.31 8.32
N HIS A 489 18.71 28.58 7.02
CA HIS A 489 19.41 27.73 6.05
C HIS A 489 20.60 28.51 5.49
N THR A 490 21.83 28.11 5.81
CA THR A 490 23.03 28.66 5.20
C THR A 490 23.34 27.86 3.94
N MET A 491 23.41 28.53 2.78
CA MET A 491 23.63 27.90 1.48
C MET A 491 25.11 27.92 1.09
N ASN A 492 25.62 26.85 0.49
CA ASN A 492 26.97 26.82 -0.09
C ASN A 492 27.00 27.07 -1.61
N GLY A 493 28.21 27.19 -2.17
CA GLY A 493 28.42 27.45 -3.60
C GLY A 493 27.86 26.40 -4.57
N LEU A 494 27.37 25.24 -4.09
CA LEU A 494 26.73 24.20 -4.91
C LEU A 494 25.20 24.37 -5.01
N GLY A 495 24.63 25.38 -4.33
CA GLY A 495 23.17 25.53 -4.19
C GLY A 495 22.56 24.55 -3.20
N LEU A 496 23.36 24.00 -2.28
CA LEU A 496 22.96 23.07 -1.23
C LEU A 496 23.17 23.70 0.16
N TRP A 497 22.79 22.99 1.22
CA TRP A 497 22.89 23.49 2.59
C TRP A 497 24.26 23.23 3.20
N GLU A 498 24.94 24.29 3.62
CA GLU A 498 26.14 24.22 4.48
C GLU A 498 25.75 23.93 5.93
N GLN A 499 24.67 24.56 6.40
CA GLN A 499 24.10 24.32 7.72
C GLN A 499 22.61 24.60 7.70
N VAL A 500 21.87 23.86 8.53
CA VAL A 500 20.49 24.18 8.87
C VAL A 500 20.37 24.27 10.38
N TYR A 501 20.03 25.45 10.87
CA TYR A 501 19.66 25.66 12.27
C TYR A 501 18.15 25.59 12.38
N ALA A 502 17.64 24.53 13.02
CA ALA A 502 16.22 24.24 13.14
C ALA A 502 15.86 23.97 14.60
N ASP A 503 14.81 24.62 15.09
CA ASP A 503 14.34 24.48 16.48
C ASP A 503 15.46 24.59 17.53
N LYS A 504 16.34 25.58 17.32
CA LYS A 504 17.48 25.93 18.17
C LYS A 504 18.65 24.94 18.17
N GLU A 505 18.71 24.03 17.21
CA GLU A 505 19.80 23.04 17.08
C GLU A 505 20.35 23.02 15.64
N ASN A 506 21.64 22.72 15.49
CA ASN A 506 22.26 22.51 14.18
C ASN A 506 22.02 21.08 13.68
N LEU A 507 21.58 20.92 12.43
CA LEU A 507 21.30 19.61 11.84
C LEU A 507 22.54 18.96 11.22
N LEU A 508 23.40 19.76 10.59
CA LEU A 508 24.49 19.26 9.76
C LEU A 508 25.85 19.37 10.44
N LYS A 509 26.73 18.42 10.12
CA LYS A 509 28.15 18.41 10.52
C LYS A 509 29.06 18.66 9.31
N ASP A 510 30.38 18.70 9.53
CA ASP A 510 31.40 18.59 8.47
C ASP A 510 31.24 19.55 7.27
N GLY A 511 30.77 20.78 7.51
CA GLY A 511 30.56 21.78 6.43
C GLY A 511 29.32 21.51 5.55
N GLY A 512 28.44 20.60 5.96
CA GLY A 512 27.15 20.38 5.33
C GLY A 512 27.16 19.50 4.08
N MET A 513 26.13 19.70 3.26
CA MET A 513 25.90 18.92 2.05
C MET A 513 26.97 19.17 1.00
N ARG A 514 27.48 18.10 0.41
CA ARG A 514 28.52 18.17 -0.63
C ARG A 514 28.30 17.17 -1.74
N ILE A 515 28.94 17.43 -2.87
CA ILE A 515 28.99 16.51 -4.00
C ILE A 515 30.41 15.96 -4.10
N GLU A 516 30.53 14.65 -4.08
CA GLU A 516 31.79 13.91 -4.27
C GLU A 516 31.72 13.20 -5.64
N ALA A 517 32.74 13.36 -6.46
CA ALA A 517 32.80 12.77 -7.80
C ALA A 517 34.11 12.01 -8.00
N VAL A 518 34.09 10.99 -8.85
CA VAL A 518 35.30 10.41 -9.44
C VAL A 518 35.22 10.64 -10.94
N VAL A 519 36.17 11.37 -11.49
CA VAL A 519 36.22 11.79 -12.90
C VAL A 519 37.55 11.35 -13.49
N ASP A 520 37.50 10.60 -14.58
CA ASP A 520 38.66 9.99 -15.23
C ASP A 520 39.61 9.30 -14.22
N GLY A 521 39.03 8.52 -13.30
CA GLY A 521 39.73 7.76 -12.26
C GLY A 521 40.22 8.56 -11.05
N LYS A 522 40.00 9.88 -11.00
CA LYS A 522 40.48 10.76 -9.92
C LYS A 522 39.33 11.27 -9.04
N PRO A 523 39.45 11.23 -7.70
CA PRO A 523 38.44 11.77 -6.80
C PRO A 523 38.50 13.30 -6.75
N TYR A 524 37.33 13.92 -6.71
CA TYR A 524 37.13 15.36 -6.55
C TYR A 524 35.96 15.61 -5.59
N GLN A 525 36.10 16.64 -4.75
CA GLN A 525 34.94 17.28 -4.12
C GLN A 525 34.52 18.45 -5.01
N ALA A 526 33.23 18.60 -5.27
CA ALA A 526 32.74 19.67 -6.12
C ALA A 526 32.98 21.04 -5.46
N GLU A 527 33.44 21.99 -6.26
CA GLU A 527 33.71 23.36 -5.83
C GLU A 527 32.84 24.32 -6.65
N GLY A 528 32.10 25.17 -5.94
CA GLY A 528 31.17 26.13 -6.53
C GLY A 528 31.56 27.57 -6.21
N GLY A 529 31.18 28.48 -7.10
CA GLY A 529 31.38 29.91 -6.92
C GLY A 529 30.32 30.56 -6.02
N LYS A 530 30.17 31.88 -6.15
CA LYS A 530 29.16 32.64 -5.39
C LYS A 530 27.74 32.33 -5.89
N LEU A 531 26.84 32.04 -4.96
CA LEU A 531 25.41 31.88 -5.22
C LEU A 531 24.78 33.14 -5.84
N LYS A 532 23.94 32.94 -6.85
CA LYS A 532 23.16 34.01 -7.50
C LYS A 532 21.67 33.85 -7.23
N PHE A 533 21.09 34.69 -6.39
CA PHE A 533 19.64 34.75 -6.21
C PHE A 533 18.97 35.39 -7.44
N LEU A 534 18.06 34.65 -8.07
CA LEU A 534 17.32 35.06 -9.27
C LEU A 534 15.98 35.72 -8.92
N ARG A 535 15.32 35.27 -7.84
CA ARG A 535 14.02 35.77 -7.40
C ARG A 535 13.95 35.82 -5.88
N LYS A 536 13.29 36.84 -5.33
CA LYS A 536 12.96 36.97 -3.91
C LYS A 536 11.56 37.57 -3.77
N SER A 537 10.64 36.85 -3.13
CA SER A 537 9.32 37.35 -2.70
C SER A 537 9.05 36.90 -1.27
N ALA A 538 7.92 37.29 -0.68
CA ALA A 538 7.51 36.83 0.65
C ALA A 538 7.21 35.32 0.69
N THR A 539 6.94 34.71 -0.45
CA THR A 539 6.44 33.34 -0.61
C THR A 539 7.39 32.41 -1.35
N GLY A 540 8.43 32.94 -2.01
CA GLY A 540 9.39 32.10 -2.69
C GLY A 540 10.69 32.79 -3.08
N VAL A 541 11.74 31.99 -3.16
CA VAL A 541 13.10 32.40 -3.53
C VAL A 541 13.64 31.45 -4.59
N ALA A 542 14.43 31.95 -5.53
CA ALA A 542 15.16 31.11 -6.47
C ALA A 542 16.64 31.49 -6.46
N ALA A 543 17.53 30.50 -6.42
CA ALA A 543 18.97 30.69 -6.49
C ALA A 543 19.60 29.77 -7.54
N LYS A 544 20.63 30.27 -8.23
CA LYS A 544 21.45 29.51 -9.17
C LYS A 544 22.86 29.35 -8.62
N ALA A 545 23.41 28.16 -8.82
CA ALA A 545 24.80 27.82 -8.56
C ALA A 545 25.44 27.20 -9.81
N GLU A 546 26.74 27.39 -9.97
CA GLU A 546 27.58 26.74 -10.98
C GLU A 546 28.82 26.22 -10.27
N TRP A 547 29.19 24.98 -10.57
CA TRP A 547 30.27 24.28 -9.90
C TRP A 547 30.98 23.30 -10.84
N SER A 548 32.17 22.88 -10.44
CA SER A 548 32.95 21.86 -11.13
C SER A 548 33.53 20.82 -10.19
N ALA A 549 33.75 19.61 -10.70
CA ALA A 549 34.50 18.56 -10.04
C ALA A 549 35.56 18.04 -11.05
N GLY A 550 36.79 18.55 -10.94
CA GLY A 550 37.77 18.41 -12.01
C GLY A 550 37.29 19.07 -13.30
N ALA A 551 37.29 18.34 -14.42
CA ALA A 551 36.82 18.84 -15.71
C ALA A 551 35.30 18.75 -15.92
N LEU A 552 34.57 18.05 -15.03
CA LEU A 552 33.11 17.97 -15.08
C LEU A 552 32.50 19.29 -14.60
N LYS A 553 31.61 19.87 -15.40
CA LYS A 553 30.86 21.09 -15.06
C LYS A 553 29.38 20.78 -14.81
N ALA A 554 28.80 21.53 -13.89
CA ALA A 554 27.38 21.42 -13.59
C ALA A 554 26.79 22.74 -13.07
N GLY A 555 25.48 22.86 -13.19
CA GLY A 555 24.70 23.96 -12.64
C GLY A 555 23.54 23.43 -11.80
N ALA A 556 23.13 24.22 -10.81
CA ALA A 556 21.96 23.92 -10.00
C ALA A 556 20.99 25.09 -9.89
N LEU A 557 19.70 24.79 -9.90
CA LEU A 557 18.62 25.71 -9.57
C LEU A 557 17.93 25.27 -8.28
N SER A 558 17.90 26.15 -7.29
CA SER A 558 17.29 25.94 -5.98
C SER A 558 16.04 26.80 -5.86
N GLU A 559 14.86 26.20 -5.94
CA GLU A 559 13.55 26.88 -5.86
C GLU A 559 12.93 26.63 -4.48
N TRP A 560 12.72 27.72 -3.74
CA TRP A 560 12.21 27.71 -2.38
C TRP A 560 10.77 28.17 -2.32
N ASP A 561 10.01 27.53 -1.44
CA ASP A 561 8.67 27.94 -1.00
C ASP A 561 8.71 28.36 0.48
N TYR A 562 7.71 29.11 0.95
CA TYR A 562 7.72 29.71 2.29
C TYR A 562 7.61 28.71 3.44
N ASP A 563 7.20 27.46 3.14
CA ASP A 563 7.26 26.35 4.07
C ASP A 563 8.68 25.77 4.23
N GLY A 564 9.69 26.36 3.58
CA GLY A 564 11.08 25.93 3.64
C GLY A 564 11.38 24.67 2.84
N MET A 565 10.49 24.27 1.94
CA MET A 565 10.80 23.28 0.93
C MET A 565 11.71 23.90 -0.15
N MET A 566 12.83 23.25 -0.44
CA MET A 566 13.74 23.58 -1.54
C MET A 566 13.68 22.48 -2.59
N LYS A 567 13.20 22.78 -3.79
CA LYS A 567 13.37 21.94 -4.97
C LYS A 567 14.72 22.24 -5.61
N TYR A 568 15.57 21.23 -5.74
CA TYR A 568 16.91 21.29 -6.28
C TYR A 568 16.98 20.58 -7.63
N THR A 569 17.23 21.34 -8.69
CA THR A 569 17.40 20.81 -10.05
C THR A 569 18.87 20.90 -10.41
N LEU A 570 19.55 19.75 -10.42
CA LEU A 570 20.94 19.61 -10.86
C LEU A 570 20.99 19.31 -12.36
N THR A 571 21.84 20.02 -13.10
CA THR A 571 22.12 19.75 -14.51
C THR A 571 23.61 19.55 -14.70
N LEU A 572 24.02 18.35 -15.11
CA LEU A 572 25.38 18.06 -15.55
C LEU A 572 25.54 18.46 -17.01
N GLU A 573 26.61 19.19 -17.33
CA GLU A 573 26.93 19.56 -18.71
C GLU A 573 27.48 18.35 -19.50
N PRO A 574 27.34 18.33 -20.83
CA PRO A 574 28.02 17.35 -21.67
C PRO A 574 29.53 17.34 -21.39
N PHE A 575 30.08 16.15 -21.20
CA PHE A 575 31.47 15.94 -20.84
C PHE A 575 32.06 14.78 -21.65
N ALA A 576 33.21 15.04 -22.28
CA ALA A 576 33.86 14.07 -23.18
C ALA A 576 34.57 12.93 -22.42
N GLY A 577 35.03 13.19 -21.20
CA GLY A 577 35.62 12.19 -20.33
C GLY A 577 34.58 11.29 -19.67
N GLN A 578 35.01 10.56 -18.65
CA GLN A 578 34.20 9.59 -17.92
C GLN A 578 33.90 10.09 -16.51
N VAL A 579 32.64 9.98 -16.10
CA VAL A 579 32.23 10.14 -14.71
C VAL A 579 32.09 8.75 -14.12
N ASP A 580 33.05 8.33 -13.29
CA ASP A 580 33.10 7.02 -12.68
C ASP A 580 32.10 6.89 -11.52
N SER A 581 31.96 7.96 -10.73
CA SER A 581 30.88 8.07 -9.74
C SER A 581 30.54 9.52 -9.42
N LEU A 582 29.31 9.75 -8.96
CA LEU A 582 28.83 11.04 -8.45
C LEU A 582 27.90 10.80 -7.27
N LYS A 583 28.20 11.40 -6.13
CA LYS A 583 27.47 11.21 -4.87
C LYS A 583 27.06 12.55 -4.28
N LEU A 584 25.82 12.64 -3.79
CA LEU A 584 25.41 13.68 -2.85
C LEU A 584 25.57 13.11 -1.43
N VAL A 585 26.31 13.79 -0.57
CA VAL A 585 26.59 13.36 0.80
C VAL A 585 26.05 14.39 1.79
N ILE A 586 25.23 13.93 2.73
CA ILE A 586 24.54 14.76 3.73
C ILE A 586 24.99 14.31 5.14
N PRO A 587 25.93 15.04 5.78
CA PRO A 587 26.41 14.74 7.13
C PRO A 587 25.46 15.28 8.21
N LEU A 588 24.85 14.38 8.98
CA LEU A 588 23.90 14.72 10.06
C LEU A 588 24.51 14.53 11.44
N ASP A 589 24.16 15.41 12.38
CA ASP A 589 24.43 15.18 13.81
C ASP A 589 23.51 14.05 14.31
N PRO A 590 24.05 12.91 14.76
CA PRO A 590 23.24 11.81 15.30
C PRO A 590 22.30 12.22 16.46
N LYS A 591 22.64 13.28 17.21
CA LYS A 591 21.76 13.80 18.28
C LYS A 591 20.44 14.33 17.74
N ASN A 592 20.44 14.85 16.51
CA ASN A 592 19.29 15.41 15.82
C ASN A 592 18.75 14.49 14.71
N ALA A 593 19.19 13.23 14.66
CA ALA A 593 18.80 12.23 13.66
C ALA A 593 18.64 10.83 14.29
N SER A 594 17.92 10.76 15.41
CA SER A 594 17.68 9.52 16.17
C SER A 594 16.46 8.72 15.70
N LEU A 595 15.60 9.34 14.90
CA LEU A 595 14.42 8.76 14.27
C LEU A 595 14.59 8.74 12.74
N PHE A 596 13.94 7.79 12.08
CA PHE A 596 14.06 7.53 10.65
C PHE A 596 12.71 7.13 10.06
N HIS A 597 12.39 7.68 8.89
CA HIS A 597 11.21 7.33 8.12
C HIS A 597 11.58 7.21 6.63
N ALA A 598 11.11 6.17 5.96
CA ALA A 598 11.35 5.94 4.54
C ALA A 598 10.05 5.49 3.85
N CYS A 599 9.65 6.23 2.80
CA CYS A 599 8.45 5.92 2.01
C CYS A 599 8.78 5.69 0.54
N THR A 600 8.10 4.70 -0.04
CA THR A 600 8.10 4.41 -1.48
C THR A 600 6.65 4.46 -2.00
N ASP A 601 6.32 3.71 -3.05
CA ASP A 601 5.07 3.79 -3.82
C ASP A 601 3.90 2.98 -3.26
N GLY A 602 3.55 3.23 -2.00
CA GLY A 602 2.33 2.69 -1.40
C GLY A 602 2.14 3.09 0.06
N LEU A 603 1.19 2.42 0.72
CA LEU A 603 0.86 2.64 2.14
C LEU A 603 0.88 1.33 2.94
N ARG A 604 0.95 1.44 4.27
CA ARG A 604 0.92 0.35 5.25
C ARG A 604 2.12 -0.61 5.20
N PHE A 605 3.20 -0.25 4.51
CA PHE A 605 4.48 -0.98 4.54
C PHE A 605 5.72 -0.10 4.75
N ASN A 606 5.56 1.22 4.78
CA ASN A 606 6.66 2.17 4.94
C ASN A 606 7.25 2.09 6.35
N TYR A 607 8.58 2.15 6.45
CA TYR A 607 9.28 2.07 7.73
C TYR A 607 9.25 3.43 8.43
N GLY A 608 8.84 3.46 9.70
CA GLY A 608 8.97 4.61 10.60
C GLY A 608 9.41 4.15 11.98
N GLY A 609 10.44 4.77 12.55
CA GLY A 609 10.96 4.33 13.85
C GLY A 609 12.32 4.91 14.21
N ALA A 610 13.11 4.12 14.93
CA ALA A 610 14.47 4.50 15.30
C ALA A 610 15.39 4.55 14.07
N ALA A 611 16.31 5.50 14.06
CA ALA A 611 17.43 5.45 13.14
C ALA A 611 18.27 4.17 13.41
N PRO A 612 18.63 3.40 12.37
CA PRO A 612 19.41 2.18 12.54
C PRO A 612 20.72 2.41 13.33
N LYS A 613 20.97 1.52 14.30
CA LYS A 613 22.18 1.52 15.15
C LYS A 613 23.35 0.82 14.45
N GLY A 614 24.55 0.97 15.01
CA GLY A 614 25.79 0.35 14.51
C GLY A 614 26.72 1.35 13.80
N GLU A 615 27.90 0.87 13.40
CA GLU A 615 28.92 1.62 12.66
C GLU A 615 28.99 1.10 11.20
N GLY A 616 29.49 1.91 10.27
CA GLY A 616 29.52 1.57 8.84
C GLY A 616 28.16 1.76 8.17
N GLN A 617 27.88 0.99 7.11
CA GLN A 617 26.57 1.03 6.44
C GLN A 617 25.49 0.39 7.32
N VAL A 618 24.72 1.22 8.04
CA VAL A 618 23.65 0.76 8.93
C VAL A 618 22.34 0.49 8.18
N TRP A 619 22.13 1.16 7.04
CA TRP A 619 20.96 0.96 6.17
C TRP A 619 21.28 1.28 4.71
N ASN A 620 20.52 0.69 3.80
CA ASN A 620 20.54 1.05 2.38
C ASN A 620 19.14 0.91 1.77
N SER A 621 18.95 1.55 0.62
CA SER A 621 17.66 1.71 -0.05
C SER A 621 16.99 0.40 -0.44
N ARG A 622 17.74 -0.71 -0.62
CA ARG A 622 17.18 -2.05 -0.90
C ARG A 622 16.35 -2.60 0.24
N LYS A 623 16.53 -2.09 1.46
CA LYS A 623 15.76 -2.47 2.65
C LYS A 623 14.38 -1.79 2.75
N ALA A 624 14.03 -0.88 1.85
CA ALA A 624 12.69 -0.28 1.81
C ALA A 624 11.71 -1.11 0.97
N ALA A 625 10.54 -1.42 1.54
CA ALA A 625 9.47 -2.11 0.80
C ALA A 625 8.95 -1.20 -0.34
N ARG A 626 8.47 -1.80 -1.43
CA ARG A 626 7.97 -1.11 -2.64
C ARG A 626 7.05 -2.02 -3.46
N SER A 627 6.21 -1.42 -4.29
CA SER A 627 5.25 -2.13 -5.14
C SER A 627 5.74 -2.23 -6.60
N ASP A 628 5.69 -1.11 -7.33
CA ASP A 628 5.80 -1.03 -8.78
C ASP A 628 7.05 -0.27 -9.25
N LEU A 629 7.80 0.38 -8.35
CA LEU A 629 9.11 0.96 -8.66
C LEU A 629 10.07 -0.11 -9.20
N GLN A 630 10.79 0.22 -10.27
CA GLN A 630 11.66 -0.72 -10.99
C GLN A 630 13.10 -0.74 -10.48
N SER A 631 13.49 0.27 -9.70
CA SER A 631 14.80 0.40 -9.04
C SER A 631 14.70 0.36 -7.51
N ASP A 632 15.86 0.41 -6.84
CA ASP A 632 15.94 0.49 -5.39
C ASP A 632 15.89 1.93 -4.85
N TYR A 633 15.50 2.92 -5.66
CA TYR A 633 15.32 4.30 -5.24
C TYR A 633 14.20 4.45 -4.19
N VAL A 634 14.45 5.22 -3.13
CA VAL A 634 13.45 5.58 -2.12
C VAL A 634 12.99 7.02 -2.31
N ASN A 635 11.68 7.21 -2.48
CA ASN A 635 11.08 8.50 -2.86
C ASN A 635 11.09 9.55 -1.76
N TYR A 636 11.04 9.14 -0.50
CA TYR A 636 11.08 10.05 0.65
C TYR A 636 11.88 9.42 1.78
N ILE A 637 12.89 10.13 2.25
CA ILE A 637 13.67 9.80 3.45
C ILE A 637 13.57 10.97 4.41
N TRP A 638 13.24 10.70 5.68
CA TRP A 638 13.34 11.67 6.76
C TRP A 638 14.19 11.12 7.91
N LEU A 639 15.02 11.99 8.47
CA LEU A 639 15.87 11.73 9.63
C LEU A 639 15.73 12.90 10.60
N GLY A 640 15.44 12.62 11.85
CA GLY A 640 15.17 13.69 12.80
C GLY A 640 14.96 13.25 14.24
N THR A 641 14.26 14.10 14.96
CA THR A 641 13.70 13.89 16.30
C THR A 641 12.23 14.35 16.28
N GLU A 642 11.61 14.62 17.42
CA GLU A 642 10.24 15.14 17.47
C GLU A 642 10.16 16.61 17.04
N GLY A 643 11.30 17.31 16.94
CA GLY A 643 11.41 18.68 16.44
C GLY A 643 12.33 18.75 15.22
N PRO A 644 13.65 19.00 15.43
CA PRO A 644 14.62 19.15 14.35
C PRO A 644 14.74 17.87 13.51
N GLY A 645 14.80 18.03 12.19
CA GLY A 645 15.03 16.95 11.24
C GLY A 645 15.15 17.43 9.80
N ILE A 646 15.50 16.52 8.89
CA ILE A 646 15.65 16.75 7.46
C ILE A 646 14.86 15.71 6.68
N SER A 647 14.18 16.14 5.62
CA SER A 647 13.66 15.25 4.59
C SER A 647 14.33 15.49 3.24
N VAL A 648 14.56 14.41 2.50
CA VAL A 648 15.07 14.39 1.13
C VAL A 648 14.12 13.52 0.30
N PHE A 649 13.67 14.03 -0.85
CA PHE A 649 12.62 13.37 -1.62
C PHE A 649 12.66 13.65 -3.12
N GLY A 650 11.93 12.86 -3.92
CA GLY A 650 11.83 13.05 -5.36
C GLY A 650 10.87 12.05 -6.02
N GLU A 651 10.53 12.31 -7.28
CA GLU A 651 9.57 11.50 -8.04
C GLU A 651 10.11 10.11 -8.37
N ASN A 652 11.40 10.00 -8.73
CA ASN A 652 12.14 8.78 -9.03
C ASN A 652 13.63 9.11 -9.27
N ASP A 653 14.37 8.16 -9.84
CA ASP A 653 15.79 8.19 -10.18
C ASP A 653 16.08 8.66 -11.63
N LYS A 654 15.16 9.38 -12.29
CA LYS A 654 15.39 9.89 -13.64
C LYS A 654 16.66 10.76 -13.68
N GLY A 655 17.53 10.47 -14.63
CA GLY A 655 18.84 11.11 -14.78
C GLY A 655 19.97 10.44 -13.98
N TRP A 656 19.69 9.44 -13.15
CA TRP A 656 20.71 8.71 -12.41
C TRP A 656 21.38 7.63 -13.28
N THR A 657 22.48 7.06 -12.79
CA THR A 657 23.03 5.80 -13.30
C THR A 657 23.15 4.82 -12.15
N LEU A 658 22.40 3.72 -12.23
CA LEU A 658 22.34 2.71 -11.19
C LEU A 658 23.32 1.56 -11.44
N ASP A 659 23.73 0.90 -10.36
CA ASP A 659 24.52 -0.34 -10.39
C ASP A 659 23.90 -1.36 -9.43
N LYS A 660 23.80 -2.63 -9.84
CA LYS A 660 23.23 -3.69 -8.99
C LYS A 660 24.02 -3.94 -7.69
N LYS A 661 25.30 -3.55 -7.65
CA LYS A 661 26.18 -3.69 -6.49
C LYS A 661 26.10 -2.50 -5.55
N VAL A 662 25.79 -1.30 -6.06
CA VAL A 662 25.76 -0.05 -5.27
C VAL A 662 24.31 0.41 -5.06
N PRO A 663 23.80 0.47 -3.82
CA PRO A 663 22.43 0.92 -3.59
C PRO A 663 22.24 2.39 -3.96
N ALA A 664 21.04 2.79 -4.42
CA ALA A 664 20.76 4.19 -4.77
C ALA A 664 20.93 5.14 -3.57
N GLN A 665 20.52 4.72 -2.36
CA GLN A 665 20.72 5.50 -1.13
C GLN A 665 21.26 4.67 0.03
N GLU A 666 22.03 5.30 0.92
CA GLU A 666 22.68 4.67 2.07
C GLU A 666 22.63 5.55 3.32
N LEU A 667 22.55 4.91 4.49
CA LEU A 667 22.90 5.52 5.77
C LEU A 667 24.19 4.88 6.27
N ILE A 668 25.20 5.72 6.47
CA ILE A 668 26.53 5.31 6.91
C ILE A 668 26.86 6.06 8.19
N ARG A 669 27.18 5.34 9.27
CA ARG A 669 27.71 5.95 10.49
C ARG A 669 29.22 5.82 10.51
N ARG A 670 29.91 6.96 10.65
CA ARG A 670 31.37 7.00 10.74
C ARG A 670 31.78 8.19 11.61
N ASP A 671 32.76 8.02 12.48
CA ASP A 671 33.41 9.11 13.23
C ASP A 671 32.42 9.97 14.04
N GLY A 672 31.34 9.37 14.56
CA GLY A 672 30.30 10.08 15.31
C GLY A 672 29.38 10.99 14.47
N THR A 673 29.35 10.80 13.15
CA THR A 673 28.46 11.45 12.18
C THR A 673 27.60 10.40 11.47
N LEU A 674 26.36 10.75 11.12
CA LEU A 674 25.48 9.91 10.30
C LEU A 674 25.41 10.53 8.90
N TYR A 675 25.91 9.84 7.88
CA TYR A 675 25.89 10.29 6.49
C TYR A 675 24.71 9.64 5.76
N LEU A 676 23.83 10.48 5.21
CA LEU A 676 22.87 10.06 4.18
C LEU A 676 23.51 10.29 2.80
N VAL A 677 23.69 9.22 2.03
CA VAL A 677 24.40 9.24 0.74
C VAL A 677 23.44 8.87 -0.38
N TYR A 678 23.45 9.65 -1.45
CA TYR A 678 22.70 9.43 -2.69
C TYR A 678 23.70 9.16 -3.82
N ASN A 679 23.75 7.93 -4.34
CA ASN A 679 24.65 7.51 -5.41
C ASN A 679 24.07 7.86 -6.79
N LEU A 680 24.17 9.14 -7.19
CA LEU A 680 23.59 9.70 -8.42
C LEU A 680 24.13 9.05 -9.69
N ILE A 681 25.45 8.78 -9.72
CA ILE A 681 26.11 7.97 -10.74
C ILE A 681 26.88 6.89 -10.00
N ALA A 682 26.41 5.65 -10.09
CA ALA A 682 26.93 4.49 -9.38
C ALA A 682 27.78 3.56 -10.27
N ALA A 683 27.81 3.82 -11.58
CA ALA A 683 28.63 3.09 -12.55
C ALA A 683 29.24 4.07 -13.57
N PRO A 684 30.45 3.76 -14.11
CA PRO A 684 31.13 4.65 -15.03
C PRO A 684 30.31 4.99 -16.27
N THR A 685 30.14 6.29 -16.53
CA THR A 685 29.19 6.79 -17.53
C THR A 685 29.73 8.01 -18.28
N LYS A 686 29.38 8.12 -19.57
CA LYS A 686 29.62 9.33 -20.38
C LYS A 686 28.38 10.24 -20.39
N ILE A 687 28.58 11.54 -20.21
CA ILE A 687 27.50 12.54 -20.26
C ILE A 687 27.49 13.15 -21.67
N GLN A 688 26.75 12.55 -22.59
CA GLN A 688 26.72 12.98 -24.01
C GLN A 688 25.82 14.19 -24.27
N SER A 689 24.82 14.39 -23.41
CA SER A 689 23.86 15.49 -23.47
C SER A 689 23.62 16.02 -22.06
N PRO A 690 23.09 17.24 -21.89
CA PRO A 690 22.74 17.75 -20.56
C PRO A 690 21.87 16.74 -19.82
N ARG A 691 22.24 16.46 -18.57
CA ARG A 691 21.58 15.45 -17.74
C ARG A 691 21.02 16.11 -16.50
N THR A 692 19.72 16.00 -16.30
CA THR A 692 19.00 16.64 -15.20
C THR A 692 18.59 15.64 -14.14
N ILE A 693 18.81 15.99 -12.87
CA ILE A 693 18.40 15.26 -11.67
C ILE A 693 17.61 16.23 -10.79
N VAL A 694 16.45 15.79 -10.29
CA VAL A 694 15.57 16.62 -9.45
C VAL A 694 15.38 15.98 -8.08
N LEU A 695 15.73 16.72 -7.04
CA LEU A 695 15.52 16.35 -5.65
C LEU A 695 14.79 17.48 -4.91
N GLY A 696 14.18 17.16 -3.78
CA GLY A 696 13.58 18.11 -2.85
C GLY A 696 14.15 17.93 -1.46
N PHE A 697 14.27 19.03 -0.73
CA PHE A 697 14.77 19.07 0.64
C PHE A 697 13.83 19.89 1.51
N GLN A 698 13.57 19.45 2.75
CA GLN A 698 12.84 20.26 3.72
C GLN A 698 13.24 19.93 5.15
N ALA A 699 13.54 20.96 5.94
CA ALA A 699 13.83 20.82 7.36
C ALA A 699 12.56 20.93 8.22
N THR A 700 12.48 20.09 9.26
CA THR A 700 11.43 20.08 10.29
C THR A 700 11.96 20.72 11.58
N PRO A 701 11.11 21.31 12.44
CA PRO A 701 9.66 21.44 12.30
C PRO A 701 9.27 22.47 11.23
N VAL A 702 8.24 22.16 10.43
CA VAL A 702 7.88 22.98 9.26
C VAL A 702 7.17 24.29 9.66
N LYS A 703 6.34 24.23 10.70
CA LYS A 703 5.65 25.38 11.31
C LYS A 703 5.35 25.09 12.79
N PRO A 704 5.10 26.12 13.62
CA PRO A 704 4.70 25.91 15.00
C PRO A 704 3.39 25.13 15.13
N MET A 705 3.22 24.37 16.22
CA MET A 705 1.93 23.84 16.63
C MET A 705 0.91 24.98 16.80
N LEU A 706 -0.38 24.67 16.61
CA LEU A 706 -1.44 25.64 16.87
C LEU A 706 -1.41 26.05 18.36
N PRO A 707 -1.61 27.33 18.72
CA PRO A 707 -1.84 27.71 20.11
C PRO A 707 -2.98 26.87 20.72
N ASN A 708 -2.82 26.48 21.99
CA ASN A 708 -3.79 25.65 22.72
C ASN A 708 -4.20 24.34 22.04
N TRP A 709 -3.40 23.79 21.11
CA TRP A 709 -3.72 22.55 20.38
C TRP A 709 -4.12 21.36 21.28
N ARG A 710 -3.64 21.36 22.53
CA ARG A 710 -3.96 20.38 23.57
C ARG A 710 -5.43 20.36 24.01
N LYS A 711 -6.12 21.49 23.82
CA LYS A 711 -7.56 21.69 23.98
C LYS A 711 -8.32 21.43 22.68
N SER A 712 -7.82 20.51 21.86
CA SER A 712 -8.51 20.03 20.67
C SER A 712 -8.98 18.60 20.85
N ALA A 713 -10.08 18.25 20.18
CA ALA A 713 -10.50 16.87 20.01
C ALA A 713 -11.12 16.65 18.62
N PHE A 714 -11.11 15.40 18.18
CA PHE A 714 -11.70 14.99 16.91
C PHE A 714 -13.12 14.41 17.13
N TRP A 715 -13.65 13.66 16.17
CA TRP A 715 -15.01 13.16 16.28
C TRP A 715 -15.13 12.09 17.38
N GLY A 716 -16.37 11.90 17.87
CA GLY A 716 -16.66 10.98 18.97
C GLY A 716 -16.42 11.56 20.37
N THR A 717 -16.08 12.84 20.47
CA THR A 717 -15.88 13.55 21.75
C THR A 717 -17.12 13.52 22.65
N PRO A 718 -17.00 13.05 23.91
CA PRO A 718 -18.07 13.13 24.91
C PRO A 718 -18.46 14.58 25.22
N SER A 719 -19.75 14.82 25.46
CA SER A 719 -20.30 16.15 25.72
C SER A 719 -19.66 16.86 26.91
N GLU A 720 -19.22 16.12 27.92
CA GLU A 720 -18.60 16.63 29.15
C GLU A 720 -17.21 17.22 28.90
N ALA A 721 -16.55 16.82 27.81
CA ALA A 721 -15.25 17.34 27.42
C ALA A 721 -15.34 18.66 26.66
N VAL A 722 -16.42 18.86 25.89
CA VAL A 722 -16.61 20.02 25.00
C VAL A 722 -16.37 21.37 25.69
N PRO A 723 -16.85 21.63 26.93
CA PRO A 723 -16.62 22.92 27.61
C PRO A 723 -15.15 23.26 27.89
N TYR A 724 -14.24 22.28 27.81
CA TYR A 724 -12.80 22.46 28.06
C TYR A 724 -11.98 22.53 26.77
N LEU A 725 -12.62 22.50 25.60
CA LEU A 725 -11.97 22.45 24.30
C LEU A 725 -12.11 23.78 23.55
N ASP A 726 -11.04 24.20 22.91
CA ASP A 726 -11.02 25.33 21.98
C ASP A 726 -11.44 24.88 20.56
N TYR A 727 -11.27 23.57 20.26
CA TYR A 727 -11.67 22.98 18.98
C TYR A 727 -12.22 21.56 19.17
N ASN A 728 -13.35 21.26 18.53
CA ASN A 728 -13.94 19.91 18.46
C ASN A 728 -14.47 19.66 17.04
N MET A 729 -13.97 18.62 16.37
CA MET A 729 -14.37 18.31 15.00
C MET A 729 -15.75 17.66 14.92
N VAL A 730 -16.58 18.11 13.97
CA VAL A 730 -17.76 17.40 13.48
C VAL A 730 -17.43 16.77 12.12
N PHE A 731 -17.18 15.46 12.11
CA PHE A 731 -16.73 14.75 10.93
C PHE A 731 -17.89 14.18 10.10
N PHE A 732 -17.82 14.29 8.78
CA PHE A 732 -18.71 13.65 7.81
C PHE A 732 -17.92 12.60 7.03
N GLY A 733 -17.91 11.36 7.53
CA GLY A 733 -17.01 10.29 7.09
C GLY A 733 -17.38 9.55 5.80
N SER A 734 -18.31 10.07 5.00
CA SER A 734 -18.67 9.49 3.71
C SER A 734 -19.22 10.55 2.77
N ALA A 735 -19.00 10.36 1.46
CA ALA A 735 -19.61 11.20 0.44
C ALA A 735 -21.15 11.03 0.39
N LEU A 736 -21.70 9.89 0.85
CA LEU A 736 -23.15 9.68 0.94
C LEU A 736 -23.82 10.65 1.91
N CYS A 737 -23.19 10.93 3.05
CA CYS A 737 -23.70 11.88 4.05
C CYS A 737 -23.80 13.32 3.50
N ARG A 738 -23.19 13.60 2.34
CA ARG A 738 -23.20 14.91 1.67
C ARG A 738 -23.77 14.84 0.25
N GLY A 739 -24.63 13.87 -0.02
CA GLY A 739 -25.41 13.79 -1.25
C GLY A 739 -24.77 12.99 -2.38
N GLY A 740 -23.60 12.40 -2.18
CA GLY A 740 -22.92 11.57 -3.18
C GLY A 740 -23.67 10.28 -3.51
N VAL A 741 -23.25 9.62 -4.59
CA VAL A 741 -23.81 8.33 -5.06
C VAL A 741 -22.83 7.16 -4.88
N SER A 742 -21.56 7.46 -4.57
CA SER A 742 -20.53 6.51 -4.17
C SER A 742 -20.07 6.82 -2.74
N ASP A 743 -19.45 5.85 -2.09
CA ASP A 743 -19.15 5.93 -0.65
C ASP A 743 -18.06 6.95 -0.33
N ALA A 744 -17.06 7.07 -1.21
CA ALA A 744 -15.85 7.86 -0.98
C ALA A 744 -15.46 8.81 -2.13
N ASP A 745 -15.86 8.52 -3.36
CA ASP A 745 -15.21 9.05 -4.57
C ASP A 745 -16.04 10.13 -5.31
N CYS A 746 -17.03 10.71 -4.63
CA CYS A 746 -17.84 11.81 -5.14
C CYS A 746 -17.34 13.16 -4.59
N LEU A 747 -16.85 14.06 -5.44
CA LEU A 747 -16.55 15.45 -5.04
C LEU A 747 -17.78 16.38 -5.05
N PHE A 748 -18.92 15.91 -5.56
CA PHE A 748 -20.16 16.69 -5.68
C PHE A 748 -21.38 15.82 -5.37
N PRO A 749 -22.54 16.41 -5.02
CA PRO A 749 -23.75 15.65 -4.74
C PRO A 749 -24.34 15.08 -6.04
N ARG A 750 -25.31 14.17 -5.92
CA ARG A 750 -25.98 13.54 -7.07
C ARG A 750 -26.42 14.59 -8.09
N ASP A 751 -26.06 14.35 -9.34
CA ASP A 751 -26.42 15.18 -10.49
C ASP A 751 -26.02 16.67 -10.33
N GLU A 752 -24.95 16.94 -9.57
CA GLU A 752 -24.41 18.29 -9.30
C GLU A 752 -25.39 19.24 -8.56
N ASP A 753 -26.46 18.69 -7.99
CA ASP A 753 -27.50 19.42 -7.26
C ASP A 753 -27.02 19.91 -5.89
N VAL A 754 -26.54 21.16 -5.83
CA VAL A 754 -25.98 21.75 -4.61
C VAL A 754 -27.03 22.12 -3.54
N SER A 755 -28.34 21.91 -3.80
CA SER A 755 -29.41 22.34 -2.87
C SER A 755 -29.34 21.63 -1.51
N LEU A 756 -28.75 20.43 -1.42
CA LEU A 756 -28.46 19.78 -0.13
C LEU A 756 -27.46 20.57 0.70
N TRP A 757 -26.40 21.07 0.06
CA TRP A 757 -25.36 21.81 0.75
C TRP A 757 -25.87 23.18 1.20
N GLU A 758 -26.68 23.84 0.36
CA GLU A 758 -27.38 25.07 0.74
C GLU A 758 -28.33 24.82 1.94
N MET A 759 -29.08 23.71 1.92
CA MET A 759 -29.93 23.31 3.03
C MET A 759 -29.11 23.03 4.30
N TYR A 760 -27.95 22.38 4.20
CA TYR A 760 -27.04 22.21 5.33
C TYR A 760 -26.56 23.55 5.90
N GLY A 761 -26.17 24.48 5.03
CA GLY A 761 -25.83 25.85 5.44
C GLY A 761 -26.99 26.57 6.13
N GLN A 762 -28.23 26.39 5.65
CA GLN A 762 -29.43 26.93 6.29
C GLN A 762 -29.67 26.30 7.66
N ILE A 763 -29.67 24.97 7.78
CA ILE A 763 -29.87 24.24 9.04
C ILE A 763 -28.84 24.65 10.08
N ARG A 764 -27.57 24.84 9.69
CA ARG A 764 -26.53 25.31 10.61
C ARG A 764 -26.85 26.68 11.21
N LYS A 765 -27.48 27.57 10.44
CA LYS A 765 -27.90 28.92 10.84
C LYS A 765 -29.20 28.91 11.66
N THR A 766 -30.21 28.18 11.20
CA THR A 766 -31.57 28.19 11.79
C THR A 766 -31.73 27.21 12.94
N LYS A 767 -30.85 26.20 13.03
CA LYS A 767 -30.96 25.05 13.93
C LYS A 767 -32.26 24.25 13.75
N ASP A 768 -32.89 24.39 12.59
CA ASP A 768 -34.17 23.75 12.25
C ASP A 768 -34.04 22.93 10.97
N ILE A 769 -34.63 21.73 10.95
CA ILE A 769 -34.63 20.82 9.80
C ILE A 769 -36.02 20.89 9.16
N PRO A 770 -36.17 21.43 7.93
CA PRO A 770 -37.47 21.58 7.31
C PRO A 770 -38.19 20.24 7.11
N GLY A 771 -39.48 20.21 7.47
CA GLY A 771 -40.32 19.04 7.29
C GLY A 771 -40.36 18.54 5.84
N LYS A 772 -40.37 17.21 5.65
CA LYS A 772 -40.38 16.52 4.34
C LYS A 772 -39.19 16.78 3.42
N TYR A 773 -38.16 17.54 3.84
CA TYR A 773 -36.99 17.79 3.00
C TYR A 773 -36.26 16.49 2.65
N LEU A 774 -36.06 15.61 3.64
CA LEU A 774 -35.41 14.31 3.46
C LEU A 774 -36.10 13.47 2.36
N ASP A 775 -37.43 13.43 2.35
CA ASP A 775 -38.22 12.69 1.36
C ASP A 775 -37.95 13.23 -0.05
N ARG A 776 -38.14 14.54 -0.25
CA ARG A 776 -37.94 15.20 -1.55
C ARG A 776 -36.50 15.05 -2.07
N TRP A 777 -35.50 15.19 -1.18
CA TRP A 777 -34.11 15.01 -1.59
C TRP A 777 -33.84 13.57 -2.07
N CYS A 778 -34.38 12.58 -1.34
CA CYS A 778 -34.17 11.16 -1.61
C CYS A 778 -34.82 10.70 -2.93
N GLU A 779 -35.93 11.32 -3.36
CA GLU A 779 -36.59 11.01 -4.64
C GLU A 779 -35.64 11.13 -5.85
N GLY A 780 -34.68 12.08 -5.79
CA GLY A 780 -33.73 12.35 -6.86
C GLY A 780 -32.62 11.29 -7.05
N TYR A 781 -32.50 10.30 -6.18
CA TYR A 781 -31.54 9.21 -6.39
C TYR A 781 -32.06 8.21 -7.45
N ARG A 782 -31.20 7.90 -8.43
CA ARG A 782 -31.52 6.95 -9.52
C ARG A 782 -31.47 5.49 -9.07
N ASN A 783 -30.49 5.13 -8.26
CA ASN A 783 -30.36 3.76 -7.73
C ASN A 783 -31.35 3.55 -6.58
N LYS A 784 -32.43 2.82 -6.86
CA LYS A 784 -33.49 2.58 -5.88
C LYS A 784 -33.13 1.48 -4.86
N GLU A 785 -32.23 0.57 -5.19
CA GLU A 785 -31.79 -0.51 -4.30
C GLU A 785 -31.02 0.03 -3.08
N ARG A 786 -30.30 1.15 -3.24
CA ARG A 786 -29.54 1.79 -2.17
C ARG A 786 -30.33 2.81 -1.35
N MET A 787 -31.64 2.96 -1.56
CA MET A 787 -32.39 4.08 -0.98
C MET A 787 -32.36 4.14 0.54
N GLU A 788 -32.43 3.01 1.22
CA GLU A 788 -32.38 2.97 2.68
C GLU A 788 -31.06 3.53 3.21
N THR A 789 -29.95 3.18 2.55
CA THR A 789 -28.62 3.70 2.89
C THR A 789 -28.56 5.20 2.64
N TYR A 790 -28.97 5.70 1.46
CA TYR A 790 -28.97 7.14 1.20
C TYR A 790 -29.81 7.91 2.23
N ARG A 791 -31.02 7.41 2.54
CA ARG A 791 -31.91 8.06 3.50
C ARG A 791 -31.27 8.12 4.89
N ARG A 792 -30.67 7.04 5.37
CA ARG A 792 -29.96 7.00 6.66
C ARG A 792 -28.80 8.00 6.70
N GLU A 793 -27.96 8.02 5.66
CA GLU A 793 -26.79 8.89 5.59
C GLU A 793 -27.16 10.37 5.52
N ILE A 794 -28.15 10.73 4.69
CA ILE A 794 -28.64 12.10 4.59
C ILE A 794 -29.31 12.54 5.88
N ASN A 795 -30.11 11.67 6.51
CA ASN A 795 -30.73 11.97 7.81
C ASN A 795 -29.67 12.22 8.90
N SER A 796 -28.62 11.39 8.95
CA SER A 796 -27.46 11.59 9.83
C SER A 796 -26.80 12.95 9.56
N GLY A 797 -26.59 13.30 8.28
CA GLY A 797 -26.04 14.59 7.89
C GLY A 797 -26.88 15.79 8.35
N LEU A 798 -28.20 15.75 8.14
CA LEU A 798 -29.13 16.81 8.58
C LEU A 798 -29.04 17.05 10.10
N HIS A 799 -29.02 15.98 10.90
CA HIS A 799 -28.96 16.08 12.37
C HIS A 799 -27.59 16.54 12.87
N ARG A 800 -26.49 16.12 12.23
CA ARG A 800 -25.14 16.62 12.54
C ARG A 800 -25.04 18.13 12.27
N MET A 801 -25.58 18.61 11.14
CA MET A 801 -25.56 20.04 10.80
C MET A 801 -26.31 20.89 11.81
N LYS A 802 -27.46 20.41 12.32
CA LYS A 802 -28.23 21.10 13.35
C LYS A 802 -27.35 21.37 14.58
N ASN A 803 -26.59 20.38 15.04
CA ASN A 803 -25.80 20.48 16.27
C ASN A 803 -24.37 21.02 16.06
N ALA A 804 -23.93 21.20 14.81
CA ALA A 804 -22.58 21.65 14.52
C ALA A 804 -22.33 23.10 14.98
N VAL A 805 -21.17 23.32 15.61
CA VAL A 805 -20.66 24.65 15.95
C VAL A 805 -19.89 25.25 14.75
N PRO A 806 -19.72 26.56 14.65
CA PRO A 806 -18.88 27.17 13.61
C PRO A 806 -17.49 26.55 13.53
N ASP A 807 -16.91 26.54 12.33
CA ASP A 807 -15.54 26.07 12.02
C ASP A 807 -15.21 24.59 12.35
N SER A 808 -16.19 23.80 12.78
CA SER A 808 -16.02 22.40 13.19
C SER A 808 -16.27 21.37 12.10
N VAL A 809 -17.05 21.72 11.06
CA VAL A 809 -17.56 20.73 10.10
C VAL A 809 -16.48 20.36 9.08
N THR A 810 -16.11 19.08 9.08
CA THR A 810 -15.06 18.55 8.20
C THR A 810 -15.64 17.50 7.26
N PHE A 811 -15.53 17.71 5.95
CA PHE A 811 -16.02 16.79 4.93
C PHE A 811 -14.95 15.82 4.47
N TYR A 812 -15.28 14.52 4.54
CA TYR A 812 -14.50 13.47 3.89
C TYR A 812 -14.48 13.67 2.37
N THR A 813 -13.28 13.65 1.81
CA THR A 813 -13.02 13.55 0.38
C THR A 813 -11.87 12.57 0.16
N ASN A 814 -11.86 11.88 -0.97
CA ASN A 814 -10.71 11.12 -1.42
C ASN A 814 -9.92 11.99 -2.41
N ALA A 815 -8.71 12.44 -2.05
CA ALA A 815 -7.86 13.25 -2.94
C ALA A 815 -7.47 12.53 -4.23
N ARG A 816 -7.58 11.19 -4.21
CA ARG A 816 -7.25 10.31 -5.32
C ARG A 816 -8.46 9.51 -5.84
N GLY A 817 -9.68 9.90 -5.45
CA GLY A 817 -10.91 9.19 -5.76
C GLY A 817 -11.83 9.94 -6.71
N MET A 818 -12.38 9.25 -7.71
CA MET A 818 -13.36 9.85 -8.63
C MET A 818 -14.31 8.83 -9.25
N ARG A 819 -15.55 9.26 -9.47
CA ARG A 819 -16.50 8.61 -10.37
C ARG A 819 -15.97 8.51 -11.80
N THR A 820 -16.10 7.34 -12.40
CA THR A 820 -15.65 7.06 -13.77
C THR A 820 -16.74 7.25 -14.82
N ASP A 821 -18.01 7.33 -14.39
CA ASP A 821 -19.18 7.38 -15.27
C ASP A 821 -19.55 8.79 -15.77
N ILE A 822 -18.85 9.82 -15.30
CA ILE A 822 -19.15 11.22 -15.57
C ILE A 822 -18.31 11.79 -16.74
N PRO A 823 -18.83 12.77 -17.51
CA PRO A 823 -18.15 13.30 -18.69
C PRO A 823 -16.75 13.86 -18.42
N VAL A 824 -16.56 14.49 -17.25
CA VAL A 824 -15.27 15.05 -16.85
C VAL A 824 -14.20 13.98 -16.67
N ALA A 825 -14.54 12.86 -16.02
CA ALA A 825 -13.63 11.75 -15.87
C ALA A 825 -13.30 11.15 -17.24
N LYS A 826 -14.28 10.95 -18.13
CA LYS A 826 -14.05 10.41 -19.48
C LYS A 826 -13.11 11.28 -20.34
N THR A 827 -13.19 12.60 -20.18
CA THR A 827 -12.35 13.55 -20.92
C THR A 827 -10.90 13.52 -20.42
N PHE A 828 -10.68 13.55 -19.11
CA PHE A 828 -9.35 13.70 -18.50
C PHE A 828 -8.78 12.40 -17.92
N GLN A 829 -9.39 11.24 -18.20
CA GLN A 829 -9.04 10.01 -17.50
C GLN A 829 -7.57 9.63 -17.64
N ASP A 830 -6.93 9.84 -18.79
CA ASP A 830 -5.51 9.49 -18.94
C ASP A 830 -4.57 10.58 -18.40
N ASP A 831 -5.06 11.81 -18.19
CA ASP A 831 -4.31 12.82 -17.43
C ASP A 831 -4.36 12.55 -15.92
N TRP A 832 -5.51 12.07 -15.42
CA TRP A 832 -5.82 12.00 -13.99
C TRP A 832 -5.53 10.65 -13.37
N PHE A 833 -5.95 9.56 -14.01
CA PHE A 833 -5.80 8.22 -13.45
C PHE A 833 -4.39 7.71 -13.71
N ARG A 834 -3.75 7.18 -12.67
CA ARG A 834 -2.33 6.79 -12.62
C ARG A 834 -2.03 5.52 -13.41
N GLU A 835 -3.04 4.75 -13.77
CA GLU A 835 -2.89 3.55 -14.59
C GLU A 835 -2.54 3.90 -16.03
N GLU A 836 -1.67 3.08 -16.62
CA GLU A 836 -1.13 3.27 -17.97
C GLU A 836 -2.21 3.37 -19.07
N PHE A 837 -3.31 2.63 -18.92
CA PHE A 837 -4.46 2.64 -19.84
C PHE A 837 -5.77 2.42 -19.10
N GLN A 838 -6.84 3.07 -19.55
CA GLN A 838 -8.13 3.07 -18.86
C GLN A 838 -9.12 2.07 -19.45
N GLY A 839 -9.49 1.05 -18.64
CA GLY A 839 -10.43 -0.01 -19.05
C GLY A 839 -11.87 0.46 -19.27
N THR A 840 -12.24 1.65 -18.78
CA THR A 840 -13.55 2.31 -19.01
C THR A 840 -13.84 2.59 -20.48
N ARG A 841 -12.82 2.58 -21.34
CA ARG A 841 -12.96 2.73 -22.81
C ARG A 841 -13.56 1.50 -23.47
N GLU A 842 -13.30 0.31 -22.91
CA GLU A 842 -13.79 -0.97 -23.43
C GLU A 842 -15.15 -1.32 -22.83
N ASN A 843 -15.32 -1.04 -21.53
CA ASN A 843 -16.55 -1.30 -20.78
C ASN A 843 -17.10 0.01 -20.20
N PRO A 844 -18.17 0.58 -20.78
CA PRO A 844 -18.79 1.79 -20.26
C PRO A 844 -19.18 1.61 -18.78
N PRO A 845 -18.71 2.48 -17.88
CA PRO A 845 -19.00 2.36 -16.46
C PRO A 845 -20.49 2.58 -16.14
N GLU A 846 -21.01 1.80 -15.20
CA GLU A 846 -22.37 1.95 -14.67
C GLU A 846 -22.53 3.22 -13.82
N TYR A 847 -23.78 3.61 -13.56
CA TYR A 847 -24.07 4.80 -12.74
C TYR A 847 -23.47 4.69 -11.34
N GLY A 848 -22.63 5.66 -10.98
CA GLY A 848 -21.95 5.69 -9.68
C GLY A 848 -20.67 4.86 -9.60
N ALA A 849 -20.27 4.18 -10.67
CA ALA A 849 -18.99 3.47 -10.73
C ALA A 849 -17.84 4.45 -10.51
N ALA A 850 -16.91 4.10 -9.63
CA ALA A 850 -15.81 4.95 -9.22
C ALA A 850 -14.53 4.16 -8.99
N LYS A 851 -13.41 4.87 -8.95
CA LYS A 851 -12.11 4.34 -8.55
C LYS A 851 -11.56 5.18 -7.40
N SER A 852 -11.27 4.51 -6.29
CA SER A 852 -10.55 5.09 -5.15
C SER A 852 -9.05 5.01 -5.38
N TYR A 853 -8.28 5.95 -4.82
CA TYR A 853 -6.81 5.89 -4.77
C TYR A 853 -6.08 5.73 -6.11
N SER A 854 -6.70 6.22 -7.19
CA SER A 854 -6.22 6.01 -8.56
C SER A 854 -5.86 7.32 -9.26
N ILE A 855 -6.19 8.49 -8.70
CA ILE A 855 -5.86 9.78 -9.31
C ILE A 855 -4.48 10.28 -8.86
N ASP A 856 -3.71 10.86 -9.79
CA ASP A 856 -2.67 11.83 -9.52
C ASP A 856 -3.25 13.25 -9.68
N PRO A 857 -3.24 14.11 -8.64
CA PRO A 857 -3.93 15.39 -8.68
C PRO A 857 -3.14 16.43 -9.48
N VAL A 858 -3.07 16.23 -10.79
CA VAL A 858 -2.42 17.07 -11.79
C VAL A 858 -3.16 18.39 -11.97
N LYS A 859 -2.67 19.30 -12.82
CA LYS A 859 -3.17 20.68 -12.86
C LYS A 859 -4.69 20.75 -13.10
N SER A 860 -5.21 20.07 -14.11
CA SER A 860 -6.63 20.07 -14.44
C SER A 860 -7.48 19.40 -13.35
N PHE A 861 -7.01 18.32 -12.73
CA PHE A 861 -7.72 17.73 -11.59
C PHE A 861 -7.76 18.71 -10.41
N ARG A 862 -6.67 19.44 -10.13
CA ARG A 862 -6.67 20.48 -9.09
C ARG A 862 -7.67 21.58 -9.43
N ASP A 863 -7.73 22.03 -10.69
CA ASP A 863 -8.72 23.02 -11.14
C ASP A 863 -10.15 22.53 -10.86
N PHE A 864 -10.44 21.27 -11.18
CA PHE A 864 -11.72 20.61 -10.90
C PHE A 864 -12.02 20.51 -9.39
N ALA A 865 -11.09 19.92 -8.63
CA ALA A 865 -11.28 19.62 -7.21
C ALA A 865 -11.48 20.89 -6.37
N VAL A 866 -10.64 21.92 -6.56
CA VAL A 866 -10.78 23.17 -5.79
C VAL A 866 -12.06 23.94 -6.12
N THR A 867 -12.61 23.76 -7.33
CA THR A 867 -13.92 24.33 -7.68
C THR A 867 -15.03 23.72 -6.81
N TRP A 868 -15.01 22.40 -6.64
CA TRP A 868 -15.98 21.72 -5.78
C TRP A 868 -15.74 21.96 -4.29
N TYR A 869 -14.48 21.98 -3.84
CA TYR A 869 -14.17 22.37 -2.45
C TYR A 869 -14.66 23.78 -2.15
N LYS A 870 -14.44 24.74 -3.06
CA LYS A 870 -14.97 26.11 -2.92
C LYS A 870 -16.49 26.09 -2.78
N LYS A 871 -17.22 25.34 -3.62
CA LYS A 871 -18.69 25.21 -3.51
C LYS A 871 -19.14 24.64 -2.15
N MET A 872 -18.44 23.61 -1.62
CA MET A 872 -18.73 23.06 -0.29
C MET A 872 -18.60 24.12 0.81
N LEU A 873 -17.58 24.98 0.72
CA LEU A 873 -17.30 26.03 1.70
C LEU A 873 -18.23 27.25 1.56
N THR A 874 -18.56 27.66 0.34
CA THR A 874 -19.36 28.88 0.09
C THR A 874 -20.85 28.68 0.35
N THR A 875 -21.36 27.45 0.22
CA THR A 875 -22.74 27.10 0.61
C THR A 875 -22.95 27.12 2.13
N GLY A 876 -21.87 27.10 2.91
CA GLY A 876 -21.92 26.99 4.37
C GLY A 876 -22.12 25.56 4.87
N ALA A 877 -22.11 24.55 3.99
CA ALA A 877 -22.19 23.15 4.39
C ALA A 877 -20.92 22.63 5.09
N CYS A 878 -19.77 23.18 4.73
CA CYS A 878 -18.46 22.68 5.14
C CYS A 878 -17.57 23.82 5.67
N ASP A 879 -16.68 23.50 6.62
CA ASP A 879 -15.65 24.44 7.09
C ASP A 879 -14.24 23.98 6.70
N ASN A 880 -14.00 22.66 6.73
CA ASN A 880 -12.69 22.05 6.50
C ASN A 880 -12.75 20.84 5.58
N ILE A 881 -11.69 20.59 4.83
CA ILE A 881 -11.55 19.43 3.96
C ILE A 881 -10.70 18.36 4.65
N TYR A 882 -11.18 17.13 4.58
CA TYR A 882 -10.43 15.92 4.89
C TYR A 882 -10.05 15.22 3.60
N TRP A 883 -8.80 14.78 3.49
CA TRP A 883 -8.35 13.91 2.41
C TRP A 883 -7.96 12.55 2.93
N ASP A 884 -8.64 11.52 2.42
CA ASP A 884 -8.38 10.14 2.80
C ASP A 884 -7.11 9.58 2.17
N ASP A 885 -6.34 8.82 2.97
CA ASP A 885 -5.15 8.07 2.58
C ASP A 885 -4.23 8.82 1.57
N ILE A 886 -3.46 9.77 2.11
CA ILE A 886 -2.46 10.55 1.39
C ILE A 886 -1.11 9.82 1.43
N PHE A 887 -0.86 9.04 0.38
CA PHE A 887 0.40 8.33 0.17
C PHE A 887 0.98 8.55 -1.24
N LEU A 888 2.22 8.10 -1.42
CA LEU A 888 2.92 8.09 -2.71
C LEU A 888 2.45 6.89 -3.53
N ALA A 889 2.00 7.12 -4.76
CA ALA A 889 1.42 6.07 -5.59
C ALA A 889 2.05 6.07 -6.97
N SER A 890 2.51 4.91 -7.44
CA SER A 890 3.10 4.78 -8.78
C SER A 890 2.14 5.28 -9.86
N ASN A 891 2.63 6.21 -10.68
CA ASN A 891 1.98 6.84 -11.81
C ASN A 891 2.74 6.49 -13.10
N PHE A 892 2.03 5.89 -14.05
CA PHE A 892 2.53 5.35 -15.32
C PHE A 892 2.25 6.27 -16.52
N ASP A 893 2.15 7.59 -16.30
CA ASP A 893 2.01 8.61 -17.34
C ASP A 893 3.07 8.48 -18.45
N HIS A 894 2.62 8.47 -19.70
CA HIS A 894 3.47 8.50 -20.90
C HIS A 894 3.53 9.88 -21.56
N SER A 895 2.77 10.87 -21.11
CA SER A 895 2.72 12.20 -21.74
C SER A 895 4.06 12.95 -21.68
N GLY A 896 4.92 12.55 -20.74
CA GLY A 896 6.18 13.21 -20.39
C GLY A 896 5.97 14.46 -19.54
N ARG A 897 4.75 14.68 -19.02
CA ARG A 897 4.46 15.71 -18.03
C ARG A 897 5.05 15.33 -16.68
N ASP A 898 4.85 14.07 -16.28
CA ASP A 898 5.23 13.59 -14.97
C ASP A 898 6.68 13.06 -14.98
N GLY A 899 7.15 12.62 -13.81
CA GLY A 899 8.52 12.15 -13.63
C GLY A 899 8.83 10.80 -14.29
N ALA A 900 7.81 10.04 -14.73
CA ALA A 900 7.99 8.71 -15.29
C ALA A 900 8.95 8.70 -16.50
N TYR A 901 9.65 7.58 -16.70
CA TYR A 901 10.56 7.40 -17.84
C TYR A 901 10.79 5.93 -18.18
N VAL A 902 11.11 5.67 -19.45
CA VAL A 902 11.50 4.33 -19.92
C VAL A 902 12.99 4.10 -19.64
N MET A 903 13.29 3.06 -18.90
CA MET A 903 14.65 2.63 -18.57
C MET A 903 15.36 2.02 -19.79
N ALA A 904 16.69 1.87 -19.71
CA ALA A 904 17.49 1.30 -20.80
C ALA A 904 17.09 -0.14 -21.19
N ASP A 905 16.51 -0.91 -20.26
CA ASP A 905 16.00 -2.26 -20.50
C ASP A 905 14.56 -2.29 -21.04
N GLY A 906 13.94 -1.13 -21.29
CA GLY A 906 12.58 -0.98 -21.81
C GLY A 906 11.48 -1.00 -20.75
N ARG A 907 11.79 -1.20 -19.47
CA ARG A 907 10.78 -1.10 -18.40
C ARG A 907 10.41 0.36 -18.14
N LEU A 908 9.15 0.63 -17.79
CA LEU A 908 8.70 1.95 -17.37
C LEU A 908 8.94 2.12 -15.87
N GLN A 909 9.79 3.08 -15.51
CA GLN A 909 9.99 3.53 -14.13
C GLN A 909 8.92 4.61 -13.82
N PRO A 910 7.95 4.33 -12.93
CA PRO A 910 6.89 5.28 -12.62
C PRO A 910 7.42 6.49 -11.81
N SER A 911 6.64 7.57 -11.79
CA SER A 911 6.71 8.63 -10.78
C SER A 911 5.72 8.37 -9.63
N VAL A 912 5.68 9.23 -8.60
CA VAL A 912 4.81 8.99 -7.41
C VAL A 912 3.82 10.12 -7.09
N GLY A 913 3.84 11.22 -7.85
CA GLY A 913 2.88 12.31 -7.74
C GLY A 913 3.03 13.15 -6.47
N LEU A 914 4.25 13.20 -5.89
CA LEU A 914 4.51 13.88 -4.61
C LEU A 914 4.24 15.39 -4.74
N PHE A 915 4.80 16.03 -5.77
CA PHE A 915 4.63 17.47 -5.96
C PHE A 915 3.20 17.85 -6.34
N ASN A 916 2.52 16.98 -7.10
CA ASN A 916 1.12 17.18 -7.47
C ASN A 916 0.21 17.16 -6.23
N MET A 917 0.40 16.19 -5.33
CA MET A 917 -0.36 16.09 -4.09
C MET A 917 -0.11 17.28 -3.16
N ARG A 918 1.16 17.66 -2.98
CA ARG A 918 1.54 18.88 -2.22
C ARG A 918 0.78 20.11 -2.75
N GLU A 919 0.73 20.29 -4.06
CA GLU A 919 0.10 21.46 -4.67
C GLU A 919 -1.42 21.48 -4.49
N LEU A 920 -2.11 20.32 -4.51
CA LEU A 920 -3.55 20.26 -4.21
C LEU A 920 -3.85 20.78 -2.79
N ILE A 921 -3.07 20.32 -1.80
CA ILE A 921 -3.26 20.70 -0.40
C ILE A 921 -2.93 22.18 -0.21
N ARG A 922 -1.81 22.66 -0.76
CA ARG A 922 -1.42 24.09 -0.73
C ARG A 922 -2.52 24.97 -1.32
N ARG A 923 -2.97 24.64 -2.53
CA ARG A 923 -3.97 25.40 -3.27
C ARG A 923 -5.32 25.43 -2.55
N THR A 924 -5.71 24.35 -1.91
CA THR A 924 -6.95 24.31 -1.11
C THR A 924 -6.87 25.24 0.11
N ALA A 925 -5.74 25.24 0.82
CA ALA A 925 -5.54 26.13 1.96
C ALA A 925 -5.51 27.62 1.53
N VAL A 926 -4.84 27.93 0.42
CA VAL A 926 -4.83 29.31 -0.14
C VAL A 926 -6.24 29.72 -0.58
N MET A 927 -7.03 28.81 -1.17
CA MET A 927 -8.43 29.08 -1.53
C MET A 927 -9.28 29.44 -0.30
N GLN A 928 -9.10 28.78 0.84
CA GLN A 928 -9.79 29.18 2.07
C GLN A 928 -9.41 30.60 2.53
N LEU A 929 -8.13 30.99 2.41
CA LEU A 929 -7.72 32.37 2.69
C LEU A 929 -8.29 33.40 1.70
N GLU A 930 -8.44 33.03 0.43
CA GLU A 930 -9.14 33.86 -0.56
C GLU A 930 -10.61 34.07 -0.19
N LEU A 931 -11.23 33.09 0.46
CA LEU A 931 -12.58 33.17 1.02
C LEU A 931 -12.66 33.86 2.41
N GLY A 932 -11.54 34.36 2.94
CA GLY A 932 -11.49 34.98 4.27
C GLY A 932 -11.60 34.01 5.44
N ARG A 933 -11.27 32.72 5.24
CA ARG A 933 -11.32 31.65 6.24
C ARG A 933 -9.92 31.23 6.67
N THR A 934 -9.77 30.81 7.93
CA THR A 934 -8.54 30.16 8.42
C THR A 934 -8.56 28.68 8.06
N PRO A 935 -7.61 28.15 7.27
CA PRO A 935 -7.56 26.73 6.93
C PRO A 935 -7.37 25.86 8.18
N ASN A 936 -8.12 24.76 8.29
CA ASN A 936 -7.95 23.75 9.33
C ASN A 936 -8.15 22.32 8.76
N ASN A 937 -7.55 22.05 7.59
CA ASN A 937 -7.74 20.81 6.84
C ASN A 937 -6.94 19.64 7.41
N MET A 938 -7.44 18.43 7.16
CA MET A 938 -6.83 17.17 7.62
C MET A 938 -6.29 16.33 6.46
N VAL A 939 -5.05 15.85 6.60
CA VAL A 939 -4.49 14.78 5.78
C VAL A 939 -4.52 13.46 6.56
N HIS A 940 -5.28 12.48 6.07
CA HIS A 940 -5.17 11.12 6.59
C HIS A 940 -3.98 10.45 5.94
N MET A 941 -2.95 10.13 6.71
CA MET A 941 -1.69 9.62 6.16
C MET A 941 -1.44 8.15 6.51
N THR A 942 -2.19 7.55 7.44
CA THR A 942 -1.85 6.23 7.97
C THR A 942 -0.36 6.22 8.32
N ASN A 943 0.52 5.49 7.62
CA ASN A 943 1.96 5.48 7.89
C ASN A 943 2.83 6.31 6.92
N THR A 944 2.28 7.31 6.22
CA THR A 944 3.01 8.11 5.21
C THR A 944 3.16 9.58 5.60
N ALA A 945 3.86 9.82 6.71
CA ALA A 945 4.15 11.15 7.24
C ALA A 945 5.19 11.91 6.38
N ILE A 946 4.71 12.49 5.27
CA ILE A 946 5.54 13.15 4.26
C ILE A 946 5.55 14.67 4.49
N ALA A 947 6.65 15.17 5.07
CA ALA A 947 6.83 16.59 5.42
C ALA A 947 6.32 17.61 4.37
N PRO A 948 6.70 17.53 3.08
CA PRO A 948 6.26 18.53 2.08
C PRO A 948 4.77 18.48 1.74
N ILE A 949 4.07 17.40 2.05
CA ILE A 949 2.63 17.26 1.88
C ILE A 949 1.92 17.75 3.15
N CYS A 950 2.40 17.32 4.32
CA CYS A 950 1.85 17.69 5.62
C CYS A 950 2.04 19.18 5.97
N SER A 951 2.98 19.89 5.31
CA SER A 951 3.33 21.28 5.58
C SER A 951 2.15 22.24 5.49
N PHE A 952 1.28 22.07 4.51
CA PHE A 952 0.12 22.95 4.27
C PHE A 952 -1.18 22.48 4.91
N ALA A 953 -1.21 21.27 5.46
CA ALA A 953 -2.31 20.80 6.30
C ALA A 953 -2.24 21.42 7.71
N GLN A 954 -3.30 21.25 8.50
CA GLN A 954 -3.33 21.66 9.91
C GLN A 954 -3.50 20.47 10.85
N GLN A 955 -3.90 19.33 10.33
CA GLN A 955 -4.19 18.12 11.07
C GLN A 955 -3.68 16.91 10.29
N ASN A 956 -3.19 15.90 10.99
CA ASN A 956 -2.89 14.59 10.41
C ASN A 956 -3.68 13.49 11.13
N LEU A 957 -3.91 12.38 10.44
CA LEU A 957 -4.54 11.19 11.00
C LEU A 957 -3.70 9.94 10.64
N ASP A 958 -3.49 9.05 11.60
CA ASP A 958 -2.70 7.80 11.50
C ASP A 958 -3.48 6.61 12.12
N TRP A 959 -2.91 5.40 12.08
CA TRP A 959 -3.35 4.15 12.70
C TRP A 959 -4.65 3.56 12.13
N GLU A 960 -4.82 3.62 10.81
CA GLU A 960 -5.86 2.86 10.09
C GLU A 960 -5.49 1.38 9.90
N ASP A 961 -4.21 1.02 10.05
CA ASP A 961 -3.77 -0.36 9.96
C ASP A 961 -3.93 -1.11 11.31
N ASN A 962 -3.60 -2.41 11.31
CA ASN A 962 -3.56 -3.24 12.51
C ASN A 962 -4.90 -3.36 13.27
N LEU A 963 -6.04 -3.39 12.56
CA LEU A 963 -7.35 -3.71 13.16
C LEU A 963 -7.29 -5.06 13.89
N GLY A 964 -7.70 -5.07 15.17
CA GLY A 964 -7.70 -6.28 15.97
C GLY A 964 -7.86 -6.02 17.47
N THR A 965 -7.42 -6.98 18.28
CA THR A 965 -7.42 -6.92 19.77
C THR A 965 -6.03 -6.99 20.39
N ASN A 966 -4.95 -7.00 19.60
CA ASN A 966 -3.59 -6.95 20.15
C ASN A 966 -3.38 -5.66 20.99
N PRO A 967 -2.65 -5.70 22.10
CA PRO A 967 -2.26 -4.49 22.84
C PRO A 967 -1.59 -3.44 21.93
N PHE A 968 -1.83 -2.15 22.19
CA PHE A 968 -1.34 -1.08 21.30
C PHE A 968 0.19 -0.99 21.23
N GLN A 969 0.90 -1.33 22.30
CA GLN A 969 2.37 -1.37 22.35
C GLN A 969 2.96 -2.40 21.38
N GLN A 970 2.19 -3.43 21.00
CA GLN A 970 2.58 -4.40 19.98
C GLN A 970 2.27 -3.93 18.56
N ARG A 971 1.42 -2.91 18.40
CA ARG A 971 1.03 -2.34 17.11
C ARG A 971 1.87 -1.12 16.76
N CYS A 972 2.26 -0.34 17.76
CA CYS A 972 2.90 0.95 17.61
C CYS A 972 4.03 1.08 18.64
N THR A 973 5.28 1.03 18.18
CA THR A 973 6.44 1.27 19.04
C THR A 973 6.55 2.75 19.40
N LYS A 974 7.21 3.06 20.53
CA LYS A 974 7.48 4.44 20.94
C LYS A 974 8.13 5.26 19.82
N GLU A 975 9.12 4.68 19.17
CA GLU A 975 9.87 5.32 18.10
C GLU A 975 9.05 5.50 16.83
N TYR A 976 8.17 4.56 16.48
CA TYR A 976 7.21 4.74 15.36
C TYR A 976 6.32 5.95 15.60
N ILE A 977 5.70 6.02 16.79
CA ILE A 977 4.80 7.12 17.17
C ILE A 977 5.54 8.45 17.08
N ARG A 978 6.77 8.51 17.63
CA ARG A 978 7.62 9.70 17.63
C ARG A 978 8.02 10.13 16.22
N ALA A 979 8.29 9.19 15.32
CA ALA A 979 8.72 9.47 13.95
C ALA A 979 7.57 9.88 13.01
N VAL A 980 6.38 9.30 13.20
CA VAL A 980 5.29 9.36 12.21
C VAL A 980 4.06 10.10 12.76
N SER A 981 3.60 9.76 13.96
CA SER A 981 2.24 10.12 14.41
C SER A 981 2.13 11.46 15.16
N LEU A 982 3.23 11.96 15.76
CA LEU A 982 3.18 13.12 16.68
C LEU A 982 2.74 14.44 16.06
N GLY A 983 2.82 14.61 14.73
CA GLY A 983 2.45 15.84 14.02
C GLY A 983 3.34 17.06 14.32
N ARG A 984 4.20 17.00 15.34
CA ARG A 984 5.11 18.09 15.78
C ARG A 984 6.11 18.51 14.71
N GLN A 985 6.58 17.55 13.91
CA GLN A 985 7.45 17.79 12.76
C GLN A 985 6.80 18.71 11.72
N PHE A 986 5.46 18.73 11.65
CA PHE A 986 4.70 19.48 10.65
C PHE A 986 3.89 20.62 11.25
N GLY A 987 3.84 20.75 12.58
CA GLY A 987 2.94 21.67 13.28
C GLY A 987 1.46 21.32 13.11
N ASN A 988 1.12 20.03 13.03
CA ASN A 988 -0.23 19.52 12.78
C ASN A 988 -0.84 18.89 14.05
N LEU A 989 -2.17 18.96 14.18
CA LEU A 989 -2.89 18.23 15.22
C LEU A 989 -2.78 16.70 14.97
N PRO A 990 -2.30 15.92 15.96
CA PRO A 990 -1.98 14.50 15.73
C PRO A 990 -3.16 13.58 16.05
N GLY A 991 -4.01 13.30 15.05
CA GLY A 991 -5.08 12.32 15.16
C GLY A 991 -4.62 10.90 15.01
N VAL A 992 -5.34 9.99 15.68
CA VAL A 992 -5.23 8.55 15.45
C VAL A 992 -6.60 7.86 15.42
N LEU A 993 -6.78 6.92 14.49
CA LEU A 993 -7.95 6.04 14.44
C LEU A 993 -7.87 4.96 15.52
N GLY A 994 -6.76 4.21 15.55
CA GLY A 994 -6.54 3.13 16.51
C GLY A 994 -7.63 2.06 16.39
N LEU A 995 -7.73 1.42 15.23
CA LEU A 995 -8.83 0.51 14.91
C LEU A 995 -8.88 -0.71 15.85
N VAL A 996 -10.01 -0.87 16.53
CA VAL A 996 -10.33 -2.02 17.38
C VAL A 996 -11.62 -2.64 16.88
N VAL A 997 -11.66 -3.98 16.80
CA VAL A 997 -12.85 -4.74 16.42
C VAL A 997 -14.02 -4.44 17.36
N ASN A 998 -15.24 -4.49 16.84
CA ASN A 998 -16.45 -4.17 17.61
C ASN A 998 -17.17 -5.42 18.14
N GLU A 999 -16.75 -6.62 17.72
CA GLU A 999 -17.34 -7.91 18.09
C GLU A 999 -16.22 -8.90 18.46
N GLY A 1000 -16.54 -9.87 19.31
CA GLY A 1000 -15.59 -10.89 19.80
C GLY A 1000 -15.48 -10.93 21.34
N ASP A 1001 -14.34 -11.39 21.85
CA ASP A 1001 -14.07 -11.45 23.29
C ASP A 1001 -14.03 -10.03 23.90
N LYS A 1002 -15.04 -9.72 24.72
CA LYS A 1002 -15.18 -8.43 25.39
C LYS A 1002 -14.00 -8.08 26.26
N ALA A 1003 -13.42 -9.05 26.99
CA ALA A 1003 -12.28 -8.79 27.87
C ALA A 1003 -11.04 -8.42 27.05
N ALA A 1004 -10.81 -9.08 25.92
CA ALA A 1004 -9.72 -8.75 25.01
C ALA A 1004 -9.91 -7.37 24.35
N ILE A 1005 -11.15 -7.02 23.97
CA ILE A 1005 -11.48 -5.71 23.41
C ILE A 1005 -11.28 -4.60 24.45
N GLU A 1006 -11.81 -4.77 25.66
CA GLU A 1006 -11.66 -3.81 26.76
C GLU A 1006 -10.18 -3.64 27.15
N TRP A 1007 -9.43 -4.73 27.23
CA TRP A 1007 -7.99 -4.68 27.49
C TRP A 1007 -7.24 -3.94 26.38
N CYS A 1008 -7.55 -4.23 25.12
CA CYS A 1008 -6.98 -3.51 23.99
C CYS A 1008 -7.26 -2.01 24.08
N LEU A 1009 -8.49 -1.60 24.39
CA LEU A 1009 -8.86 -0.19 24.55
C LEU A 1009 -8.11 0.46 25.74
N ARG A 1010 -7.94 -0.26 26.85
CA ARG A 1010 -7.17 0.19 28.02
C ARG A 1010 -5.70 0.45 27.67
N THR A 1011 -5.06 -0.50 26.98
CA THR A 1011 -3.67 -0.33 26.54
C THR A 1011 -3.52 0.85 25.57
N GLY A 1012 -4.50 1.03 24.67
CA GLY A 1012 -4.54 2.17 23.74
C GLY A 1012 -4.64 3.52 24.45
N ALA A 1013 -5.44 3.64 25.51
CA ALA A 1013 -5.54 4.86 26.29
C ALA A 1013 -4.18 5.30 26.88
N GLY A 1014 -3.40 4.38 27.44
CA GLY A 1014 -2.07 4.68 27.99
C GLY A 1014 -1.08 5.17 26.95
N VAL A 1015 -1.04 4.47 25.80
CA VAL A 1015 -0.19 4.84 24.67
C VAL A 1015 -0.56 6.23 24.14
N ILE A 1016 -1.84 6.50 23.92
CA ILE A 1016 -2.32 7.76 23.34
C ILE A 1016 -2.10 8.94 24.28
N LEU A 1017 -2.41 8.79 25.58
CA LEU A 1017 -2.23 9.86 26.57
C LEU A 1017 -0.77 10.27 26.72
N THR A 1018 0.15 9.30 26.80
CA THR A 1018 1.58 9.56 27.01
C THR A 1018 2.29 10.14 25.78
N HIS A 1019 1.68 10.05 24.59
CA HIS A 1019 2.18 10.63 23.35
C HIS A 1019 1.37 11.84 22.86
N GLU A 1020 0.41 12.32 23.65
CA GLU A 1020 -0.44 13.48 23.35
C GLU A 1020 -1.23 13.37 22.03
N LEU A 1021 -1.66 12.17 21.67
CA LEU A 1021 -2.43 11.91 20.45
C LEU A 1021 -3.92 12.18 20.67
N LEU A 1022 -4.65 12.53 19.59
CA LEU A 1022 -6.09 12.79 19.60
C LEU A 1022 -6.85 11.58 19.04
N TRP A 1023 -7.48 10.81 19.93
CA TRP A 1023 -8.15 9.57 19.54
C TRP A 1023 -9.57 9.77 19.02
N THR A 1024 -9.93 9.08 17.93
CA THR A 1024 -11.24 9.19 17.29
C THR A 1024 -12.23 8.07 17.65
N LYS A 1025 -11.88 7.17 18.57
CA LYS A 1025 -12.71 6.01 18.99
C LYS A 1025 -13.89 6.40 19.91
N GLY A 1026 -13.97 7.67 20.29
CA GLY A 1026 -15.09 8.25 21.02
C GLY A 1026 -15.45 7.53 22.32
N GLY A 1027 -16.74 7.33 22.59
CA GLY A 1027 -17.23 6.76 23.85
C GLY A 1027 -16.79 5.32 24.14
N ALA A 1028 -16.28 4.57 23.15
CA ALA A 1028 -15.68 3.26 23.40
C ALA A 1028 -14.34 3.37 24.16
N ALA A 1029 -13.62 4.49 23.99
CA ALA A 1029 -12.36 4.77 24.66
C ALA A 1029 -12.54 5.38 26.07
N LYS A 1030 -13.24 4.66 26.95
CA LYS A 1030 -13.65 5.18 28.27
C LYS A 1030 -12.47 5.62 29.13
N ASP A 1031 -11.43 4.81 29.25
CA ASP A 1031 -10.27 5.10 30.10
C ASP A 1031 -9.49 6.33 29.61
N TYR A 1032 -9.35 6.46 28.28
CA TYR A 1032 -8.76 7.65 27.67
C TYR A 1032 -9.52 8.91 28.06
N TRP A 1033 -10.84 8.92 27.88
CA TRP A 1033 -11.65 10.10 28.19
C TRP A 1033 -11.72 10.41 29.68
N ASN A 1034 -11.79 9.38 30.54
CA ASN A 1034 -11.79 9.54 32.00
C ASN A 1034 -10.54 10.28 32.49
N VAL A 1035 -9.36 9.94 31.97
CA VAL A 1035 -8.09 10.58 32.34
C VAL A 1035 -7.91 11.91 31.61
N LYS A 1036 -8.23 11.98 30.32
CA LYS A 1036 -8.17 13.22 29.52
C LYS A 1036 -9.01 14.34 30.13
N LEU A 1037 -10.22 14.03 30.63
CA LEU A 1037 -11.06 15.00 31.34
C LEU A 1037 -10.40 15.53 32.62
N LYS A 1038 -9.72 14.67 33.38
CA LYS A 1038 -8.97 15.08 34.59
C LYS A 1038 -7.78 15.96 34.21
N MET A 1039 -7.07 15.62 33.13
CA MET A 1039 -6.01 16.48 32.57
C MET A 1039 -6.55 17.85 32.17
N LEU A 1040 -7.68 17.91 31.44
CA LEU A 1040 -8.30 19.17 31.02
C LEU A 1040 -8.73 20.03 32.22
N LYS A 1041 -9.37 19.43 33.23
CA LYS A 1041 -9.74 20.11 34.49
C LYS A 1041 -8.53 20.59 35.29
N PHE A 1042 -7.40 19.89 35.20
CA PHE A 1042 -6.15 20.30 35.82
C PHE A 1042 -5.54 21.54 35.16
N GLY A 1043 -5.89 21.83 33.89
CA GLY A 1043 -5.30 22.89 33.07
C GLY A 1043 -4.45 22.37 31.90
N TYR A 1044 -4.64 21.14 31.44
CA TYR A 1044 -3.89 20.63 30.29
C TYR A 1044 -4.12 21.51 29.05
N GLY A 1045 -3.06 22.19 28.63
CA GLY A 1045 -3.09 23.15 27.52
C GLY A 1045 -3.34 24.61 27.92
N SER A 1046 -3.37 24.95 29.20
CA SER A 1046 -3.29 26.35 29.68
C SER A 1046 -1.85 26.76 30.03
N ASP A 1047 -1.61 28.06 30.10
CA ASP A 1047 -0.27 28.65 30.29
C ASP A 1047 0.34 28.38 31.69
N ASP A 1048 -0.49 28.11 32.70
CA ASP A 1048 -0.06 27.80 34.07
C ASP A 1048 0.41 26.34 34.26
N VAL A 1049 0.21 25.48 33.25
CA VAL A 1049 0.61 24.07 33.28
C VAL A 1049 1.78 23.82 32.32
N ARG A 1050 2.93 23.44 32.86
CA ARG A 1050 4.04 22.93 32.06
C ARG A 1050 3.81 21.45 31.75
N VAL A 1051 3.79 21.12 30.47
CA VAL A 1051 3.81 19.72 29.99
C VAL A 1051 5.24 19.30 29.69
N TRP A 1052 5.60 18.11 30.15
CA TRP A 1052 6.88 17.46 29.88
C TRP A 1052 6.64 16.11 29.22
N ASN A 1053 7.19 15.90 28.03
CA ASN A 1053 7.21 14.61 27.37
C ASN A 1053 8.46 13.80 27.76
N TYR A 1054 8.36 12.47 27.86
CA TYR A 1054 9.49 11.61 28.28
C TYR A 1054 10.70 11.66 27.34
N TRP A 1055 10.51 12.08 26.07
CA TRP A 1055 11.58 12.25 25.10
C TRP A 1055 12.28 13.62 25.20
N GLU A 1056 11.74 14.57 25.97
CA GLU A 1056 12.38 15.88 26.15
C GLU A 1056 13.71 15.76 26.88
N LYS A 1057 14.71 16.51 26.40
CA LYS A 1057 16.00 16.63 27.08
C LYS A 1057 15.78 17.20 28.48
N GLY A 1058 16.24 16.46 29.49
CA GLY A 1058 16.07 16.84 30.89
C GLY A 1058 14.64 16.63 31.40
N TYR A 1059 13.89 15.66 30.88
CA TYR A 1059 12.65 15.19 31.51
C TYR A 1059 12.83 15.02 33.04
N PRO A 1060 11.97 15.62 33.89
CA PRO A 1060 12.24 15.77 35.32
C PRO A 1060 11.83 14.57 36.16
N VAL A 1061 11.58 13.39 35.56
CA VAL A 1061 11.20 12.19 36.29
C VAL A 1061 12.05 11.02 35.84
N ARG A 1062 12.63 10.28 36.78
CA ARG A 1062 13.28 8.99 36.51
C ARG A 1062 12.32 7.87 36.84
N ILE A 1063 12.03 7.01 35.87
CA ILE A 1063 11.07 5.91 36.01
C ILE A 1063 11.83 4.60 35.75
N SER A 1064 11.60 3.57 36.58
CA SER A 1064 12.17 2.23 36.35
C SER A 1064 11.43 1.49 35.22
N GLY A 1065 12.08 0.52 34.59
CA GLY A 1065 11.48 -0.29 33.52
C GLY A 1065 11.37 0.44 32.17
N ASP A 1066 10.83 -0.27 31.17
CA ASP A 1066 10.60 0.30 29.84
C ASP A 1066 9.22 0.95 29.76
N THR A 1067 9.18 2.29 29.71
CA THR A 1067 7.93 3.06 29.80
C THR A 1067 7.86 4.17 28.76
N SER A 1068 6.64 4.67 28.54
CA SER A 1068 6.39 6.04 28.09
C SER A 1068 5.69 6.82 29.20
N SER A 1069 5.89 8.14 29.23
CA SER A 1069 5.27 8.97 30.27
C SER A 1069 5.06 10.42 29.84
N ILE A 1070 4.11 11.07 30.51
CA ILE A 1070 3.87 12.50 30.40
C ILE A 1070 3.68 13.08 31.80
N LEU A 1071 4.30 14.23 32.05
CA LEU A 1071 4.15 14.97 33.31
C LEU A 1071 3.50 16.33 33.03
N LEU A 1072 2.45 16.65 33.78
CA LEU A 1072 1.83 17.95 33.83
C LEU A 1072 2.19 18.54 35.20
N SER A 1073 2.82 19.70 35.25
CA SER A 1073 3.21 20.34 36.50
C SER A 1073 2.78 21.78 36.56
N LYS A 1074 2.23 22.18 37.71
CA LYS A 1074 2.03 23.58 38.09
C LYS A 1074 2.45 23.75 39.55
N LYS A 1075 2.36 24.98 40.06
CA LYS A 1075 2.73 25.27 41.45
C LYS A 1075 1.95 24.36 42.42
N ASP A 1076 2.67 23.68 43.31
CA ASP A 1076 2.14 22.83 44.38
C ASP A 1076 1.29 21.61 43.93
N ASP A 1077 1.18 21.31 42.63
CA ASP A 1077 0.39 20.18 42.10
C ASP A 1077 0.96 19.63 40.76
N ALA A 1078 0.93 18.31 40.57
CA ALA A 1078 1.41 17.65 39.36
C ALA A 1078 0.64 16.37 39.04
N ILE A 1079 0.50 16.04 37.74
CA ILE A 1079 -0.04 14.78 37.24
C ILE A 1079 1.04 14.06 36.42
N LEU A 1080 1.42 12.86 36.85
CA LEU A 1080 2.31 11.95 36.13
C LEU A 1080 1.50 10.78 35.57
N ILE A 1081 1.54 10.58 34.25
CA ILE A 1081 0.97 9.38 33.62
C ILE A 1081 2.12 8.51 33.15
N VAL A 1082 2.11 7.23 33.54
CA VAL A 1082 3.13 6.23 33.17
C VAL A 1082 2.44 5.06 32.47
N CYS A 1083 2.92 4.71 31.29
CA CYS A 1083 2.45 3.58 30.51
C CYS A 1083 3.58 2.57 30.32
N ASP A 1084 3.30 1.31 30.61
CA ASP A 1084 4.25 0.21 30.48
C ASP A 1084 4.42 -0.19 29.00
N TYR A 1085 5.67 -0.38 28.58
CA TYR A 1085 6.07 -0.98 27.31
C TYR A 1085 6.84 -2.30 27.49
N GLY A 1086 7.12 -2.70 28.73
CA GLY A 1086 7.79 -3.94 29.11
C GLY A 1086 6.83 -5.07 29.45
N ASP A 1087 7.10 -5.74 30.58
CA ASP A 1087 6.41 -6.96 31.02
C ASP A 1087 5.54 -6.76 32.27
N GLY A 1088 5.27 -5.51 32.65
CA GLY A 1088 4.60 -5.17 33.90
C GLY A 1088 5.47 -5.42 35.15
N GLY A 1089 4.83 -5.43 36.31
CA GLY A 1089 5.48 -5.63 37.61
C GLY A 1089 5.56 -4.35 38.45
N ALA A 1090 6.56 -4.27 39.33
CA ALA A 1090 6.76 -3.17 40.25
C ALA A 1090 7.58 -2.03 39.62
N PHE A 1091 7.06 -0.81 39.72
CA PHE A 1091 7.64 0.40 39.18
C PHE A 1091 7.95 1.42 40.28
N THR A 1092 8.99 2.21 40.03
CA THR A 1092 9.33 3.39 40.83
C THR A 1092 9.42 4.61 39.94
N ALA A 1093 8.95 5.75 40.43
CA ALA A 1093 9.11 7.04 39.77
C ALA A 1093 9.63 8.09 40.75
N LYS A 1094 10.75 8.72 40.42
CA LYS A 1094 11.39 9.77 41.22
C LYS A 1094 11.36 11.11 40.47
N PRO A 1095 10.38 11.98 40.77
CA PRO A 1095 10.34 13.34 40.23
C PRO A 1095 11.39 14.25 40.89
N ASP A 1096 11.95 15.18 40.11
CA ASP A 1096 12.72 16.32 40.60
C ASP A 1096 11.75 17.41 41.09
N LEU A 1097 11.37 17.32 42.37
CA LEU A 1097 10.36 18.18 42.98
C LEU A 1097 10.63 19.67 42.79
N ARG A 1098 11.90 20.08 42.89
CA ARG A 1098 12.30 21.48 42.71
C ARG A 1098 12.04 21.95 41.29
N ARG A 1099 12.37 21.15 40.27
CA ARG A 1099 12.15 21.52 38.86
C ARG A 1099 10.67 21.57 38.48
N ILE A 1100 9.82 20.83 39.19
CA ILE A 1100 8.38 20.74 38.89
C ILE A 1100 7.53 21.62 39.81
N GLY A 1101 8.15 22.43 40.67
CA GLY A 1101 7.45 23.40 41.53
C GLY A 1101 6.74 22.78 42.73
N LEU A 1102 7.18 21.61 43.18
CA LEU A 1102 6.69 20.92 44.38
C LEU A 1102 7.68 21.07 45.54
N SER A 1103 7.14 21.25 46.75
CA SER A 1103 7.93 21.34 47.98
C SER A 1103 7.07 21.02 49.21
N GLY A 1104 7.71 20.69 50.33
CA GLY A 1104 7.03 20.38 51.58
C GLY A 1104 6.48 18.96 51.65
N LYS A 1105 5.46 18.74 52.49
CA LYS A 1105 4.80 17.45 52.64
C LYS A 1105 3.88 17.21 51.43
N LEU A 1106 4.07 16.10 50.73
CA LEU A 1106 3.29 15.76 49.54
C LEU A 1106 2.47 14.50 49.78
N SER A 1107 1.31 14.46 49.12
CA SER A 1107 0.47 13.27 49.00
C SER A 1107 0.37 12.86 47.53
N ALA A 1108 0.29 11.55 47.28
CA ALA A 1108 0.13 10.99 45.95
C ALA A 1108 -1.10 10.08 45.90
N ILE A 1109 -1.92 10.23 44.86
CA ILE A 1109 -3.09 9.39 44.62
C ILE A 1109 -3.12 8.89 43.19
N ASP A 1110 -3.67 7.71 42.98
CA ASP A 1110 -4.10 7.24 41.68
C ASP A 1110 -5.34 8.03 41.27
N LEU A 1111 -5.26 8.79 40.18
CA LEU A 1111 -6.34 9.62 39.67
C LEU A 1111 -7.55 8.81 39.25
N GLU A 1112 -7.39 7.56 38.82
CA GLU A 1112 -8.48 6.70 38.38
C GLU A 1112 -9.29 6.18 39.56
N THR A 1113 -8.62 5.72 40.61
CA THR A 1113 -9.24 5.05 41.75
C THR A 1113 -9.40 5.90 43.01
N GLY A 1114 -8.69 7.03 43.09
CA GLY A 1114 -8.60 7.87 44.29
C GLY A 1114 -7.77 7.27 45.44
N LYS A 1115 -7.18 6.08 45.24
CA LYS A 1115 -6.40 5.40 46.27
C LYS A 1115 -5.03 6.05 46.47
N PRO A 1116 -4.48 6.08 47.69
CA PRO A 1116 -3.12 6.56 47.94
C PRO A 1116 -2.08 5.74 47.18
N VAL A 1117 -1.12 6.41 46.55
CA VAL A 1117 0.09 5.81 45.98
C VAL A 1117 1.23 5.99 46.98
N LYS A 1118 1.97 4.91 47.26
CA LYS A 1118 3.04 4.94 48.25
C LYS A 1118 4.14 5.91 47.79
N MET A 1119 4.47 6.89 48.64
CA MET A 1119 5.57 7.82 48.44
C MET A 1119 6.56 7.73 49.62
N GLN A 1120 7.81 7.38 49.33
CA GLN A 1120 8.88 7.30 50.33
C GLN A 1120 10.15 7.95 49.76
N ASN A 1121 10.78 8.85 50.52
CA ASN A 1121 11.97 9.59 50.06
C ASN A 1121 11.80 10.18 48.65
N GLU A 1122 10.66 10.85 48.42
CA GLU A 1122 10.30 11.48 47.14
C GLU A 1122 10.19 10.49 45.96
N THR A 1123 10.08 9.18 46.25
CA THR A 1123 9.95 8.13 45.25
C THR A 1123 8.55 7.52 45.35
N LEU A 1124 7.83 7.55 44.24
CA LEU A 1124 6.54 6.88 44.07
C LEU A 1124 6.78 5.39 43.81
N SER A 1125 5.97 4.51 44.39
CA SER A 1125 5.98 3.06 44.13
C SER A 1125 4.58 2.57 43.78
N PHE A 1126 4.47 1.83 42.68
CA PHE A 1126 3.21 1.32 42.14
C PHE A 1126 3.45 0.08 41.28
N ASP A 1127 2.40 -0.72 41.06
CA ASP A 1127 2.44 -1.91 40.22
C ASP A 1127 1.61 -1.70 38.95
N LEU A 1128 2.07 -2.24 37.82
CA LEU A 1128 1.32 -2.26 36.57
C LEU A 1128 1.24 -3.69 36.04
N LYS A 1129 0.09 -4.04 35.45
CA LYS A 1129 0.02 -5.20 34.55
C LYS A 1129 0.81 -4.87 33.28
N LYS A 1130 1.27 -5.91 32.58
CA LYS A 1130 1.94 -5.77 31.28
C LYS A 1130 1.12 -4.90 30.33
N TYR A 1131 1.70 -3.84 29.80
CA TYR A 1131 1.07 -2.87 28.88
C TYR A 1131 -0.04 -2.00 29.46
N ASP A 1132 -0.21 -2.00 30.78
CA ASP A 1132 -1.16 -1.14 31.45
C ASP A 1132 -0.62 0.29 31.62
N PHE A 1133 -1.45 1.19 32.15
CA PHE A 1133 -1.02 2.53 32.53
C PHE A 1133 -1.64 2.99 33.85
N ILE A 1134 -0.98 3.92 34.54
CA ILE A 1134 -1.49 4.61 35.73
C ILE A 1134 -1.36 6.13 35.57
N ALA A 1135 -2.32 6.87 36.11
CA ALA A 1135 -2.27 8.32 36.24
C ALA A 1135 -2.18 8.71 37.72
N ILE A 1136 -1.10 9.37 38.14
CA ILE A 1136 -0.81 9.70 39.54
C ILE A 1136 -0.85 11.23 39.70
N GLN A 1137 -1.65 11.73 40.65
CA GLN A 1137 -1.58 13.13 41.06
C GLN A 1137 -0.74 13.25 42.32
N VAL A 1138 0.26 14.13 42.29
CA VAL A 1138 1.10 14.48 43.44
C VAL A 1138 0.81 15.93 43.80
N LYS A 1139 0.31 16.15 45.02
CA LYS A 1139 -0.06 17.48 45.51
C LYS A 1139 0.59 17.77 46.85
N LYS A 1140 0.86 19.04 47.10
CA LYS A 1140 1.20 19.52 48.44
C LYS A 1140 -0.01 19.37 49.38
N GLU A 1141 0.26 18.91 50.60
CA GLU A 1141 -0.76 18.81 51.66
C GLU A 1141 -1.21 20.18 52.18
#